data_AF-A0A7U9NC78-F1
#
_entry.id   AF-A0A7U9NC78-F1
#
_cell.length_a   1.000
_cell.length_b   1.000
_cell.length_c   1.000
_cell.angle_alpha   90.00
_cell.angle_beta   90.00
_cell.angle_gamma   90.00
#
_symmetry.space_group_name_H-M   'P 1'
#
loop_
_entity.id
_entity.type
_entity.pdbx_description
1 polymer ?
#
loop_
_entity_poly.entity_id
_entity_poly.type
_entity_poly.pdbx_seq_one_letter_code
_entity_poly.pdbx_strand_id
1 'polypeptide(L)'
;MNKWKQRSRRILVFLLILGFAGTMMDHSQLNAAAADAVTEKEASKADSAAAAEEPAGSGDQTAEEAEKPEEAGETKENEEPEEPKETEEPEQTEESKEKEEPKDTEESEEKEEPKEDGGSAGNEEPEPGSDEIQAEEQEKNGTLAAEDSAKTEEETTKLQEDADVTAVRELLEGLPLPEELNTLDQEQKAEVLEKLEAVIEAYEKLSEEQKALLPGADAQLKELMDYLTEPAVPLAATDQQMKAAWDAMTGAMENWASEVDLSSYNLTASDWGRIWPDVVRNNPDLFYVFDCKYFTENGIITKCQLFYNSVYNQNSVTEYRNAINRVFAEVIDKNGTMTDVQKATALHDYLVQHMVYDQNANNNLGIEKRNAYEALVNGIGVCEGYTLAYAALLKKAGIEVGYCRSKSMNHIWNYVQLDGNWYHADLTFDDATAASQVGETGYVKHEYFLLSDTAMKNASHNWEPNGITCTDTSYDNSWHKTAPLKESAIYTVGGNSYYLKSEIVDGAPNTIIRGAALMKRDSSGNVTTVKSFDIKNLGNGAGNWPMYNICFSRLSCSQGVLYFNVGNSIYAYKPSAYTEPVEIYQYTDANNRIVTGLLSDGNEMTLEIYNPQISKMEEKINVSVFTLRASETKVKVGYTTAPVLTANPQATGFTWSKQLNGSWETINGANGSSYTIETGLPKGSYRYRVSAALNGKAVSDEIVIIVTDQEEQKNFSFSEKSKTVTYGDNPFMMTAQGAETGSAVRYSSSNPSVASIEPASGRVTIHKAGSAVITAIASETEKYLEARSTCRLTVSPKALTWDVSALKAGDRLDLIKGSTATLFGELKLAGILEKDKGTVRFECKADKLAAVYETVAAGSQKVKLSWKDTQNPAVLQGDGIGNYTIPANLPEIQGNIRLEDGTAYKTEVETGISKVPETFKNKEHLNTPSKIIKEIKQKLQEKFKEIPAANIAVYDVELLVNVNGFGWEKATKENFPSQGLTITLPYPSGTGKNSHNFAVTHMFTEDMNGFRAGDVEHPAVTKTDNGLTFTVYGLSPIAIGWEEADSGSSGGTNSSKSESSAVKVKSPRTGNTSPILLYLLLTLASTTIAAWLYYKTKKFKL
;
A
#
# COMPACT_ATOMS: atom_id res chain seq x y z
N MET A 1 -35.42 -25.95 -28.18
CA MET A 1 -34.63 -25.06 -27.29
C MET A 1 -33.90 -23.91 -28.02
N ASN A 2 -33.65 -23.95 -29.34
CA ASN A 2 -32.93 -22.93 -30.16
C ASN A 2 -32.76 -21.46 -29.65
N LYS A 3 -33.82 -20.72 -29.22
CA LYS A 3 -33.65 -19.34 -28.71
C LYS A 3 -32.80 -19.27 -27.42
N TRP A 4 -32.84 -20.31 -26.59
CA TRP A 4 -32.04 -20.44 -25.37
C TRP A 4 -30.59 -20.78 -25.67
N LYS A 5 -30.34 -21.69 -26.62
CA LYS A 5 -28.99 -22.08 -27.09
C LYS A 5 -28.18 -20.90 -27.65
N GLN A 6 -28.86 -19.85 -28.11
CA GLN A 6 -28.25 -18.59 -28.56
C GLN A 6 -27.95 -17.59 -27.41
N ARG A 7 -28.54 -17.81 -26.23
CA ARG A 7 -28.34 -17.04 -24.98
C ARG A 7 -27.26 -17.71 -24.11
N SER A 8 -27.34 -19.02 -23.89
CA SER A 8 -26.36 -19.81 -23.13
C SER A 8 -24.96 -19.70 -23.75
N ARG A 9 -24.82 -19.83 -25.08
CA ARG A 9 -23.54 -19.61 -25.79
C ARG A 9 -22.95 -18.19 -25.66
N ARG A 10 -23.72 -17.18 -25.27
CA ARG A 10 -23.18 -15.85 -24.95
C ARG A 10 -22.71 -15.75 -23.49
N ILE A 11 -23.38 -16.45 -22.58
CA ILE A 11 -23.04 -16.51 -21.15
C ILE A 11 -21.80 -17.38 -20.93
N LEU A 12 -21.72 -18.56 -21.57
CA LEU A 12 -20.56 -19.45 -21.50
C LEU A 12 -19.28 -18.76 -22.00
N VAL A 13 -19.37 -17.97 -23.07
CA VAL A 13 -18.25 -17.13 -23.55
C VAL A 13 -17.87 -16.05 -22.53
N PHE A 14 -18.83 -15.49 -21.80
CA PHE A 14 -18.57 -14.50 -20.75
C PHE A 14 -17.85 -15.12 -19.53
N LEU A 15 -18.27 -16.32 -19.12
CA LEU A 15 -17.64 -17.10 -18.04
C LEU A 15 -16.21 -17.55 -18.42
N LEU A 16 -16.02 -18.05 -19.65
CA LEU A 16 -14.69 -18.43 -20.15
C LEU A 16 -13.71 -17.24 -20.26
N ILE A 17 -14.21 -16.03 -20.57
CA ILE A 17 -13.40 -14.80 -20.57
C ILE A 17 -12.94 -14.43 -19.15
N LEU A 18 -13.81 -14.58 -18.14
CA LEU A 18 -13.44 -14.36 -16.74
C LEU A 18 -12.41 -15.38 -16.25
N GLY A 19 -12.57 -16.66 -16.59
CA GLY A 19 -11.58 -17.71 -16.27
C GLY A 19 -10.21 -17.47 -16.90
N PHE A 20 -10.16 -17.05 -18.16
CA PHE A 20 -8.89 -16.76 -18.86
C PHE A 20 -8.16 -15.52 -18.32
N ALA A 21 -8.86 -14.55 -17.73
CA ALA A 21 -8.23 -13.37 -17.15
C ALA A 21 -7.39 -13.67 -15.91
N GLY A 22 -7.71 -14.74 -15.16
CA GLY A 22 -7.04 -15.09 -13.90
C GLY A 22 -5.67 -15.76 -14.06
N THR A 23 -5.26 -16.16 -15.26
CA THR A 23 -4.09 -17.06 -15.47
C THR A 23 -2.92 -16.46 -16.27
N MET A 24 -2.91 -15.14 -16.50
CA MET A 24 -1.79 -14.45 -17.18
C MET A 24 -1.36 -13.13 -16.51
N MET A 25 -0.70 -13.23 -15.34
CA MET A 25 0.21 -12.19 -14.85
C MET A 25 1.40 -12.78 -14.08
N ASP A 26 2.57 -12.89 -14.73
CA ASP A 26 3.81 -12.25 -14.23
C ASP A 26 4.90 -12.21 -15.33
N HIS A 27 5.85 -11.27 -15.18
CA HIS A 27 7.13 -11.09 -15.89
C HIS A 27 7.06 -10.87 -17.43
N SER A 28 7.68 -9.86 -18.05
CA SER A 28 8.82 -9.01 -17.62
C SER A 28 8.91 -7.69 -18.44
N GLN A 29 9.64 -6.70 -17.94
CA GLN A 29 9.98 -5.46 -18.67
C GLN A 29 11.00 -5.68 -19.80
N LEU A 30 11.04 -4.78 -20.81
CA LEU A 30 12.25 -4.01 -21.17
C LEU A 30 12.01 -2.89 -22.21
N ASN A 31 12.92 -1.92 -22.26
CA ASN A 31 12.90 -0.75 -23.15
C ASN A 31 13.55 -1.02 -24.51
N ALA A 32 13.10 -0.31 -25.55
CA ALA A 32 13.93 0.12 -26.69
C ALA A 32 13.32 1.36 -27.37
N ALA A 33 14.13 2.18 -28.04
CA ALA A 33 13.68 3.43 -28.69
C ALA A 33 14.35 3.66 -30.05
N ALA A 34 13.55 4.12 -31.03
CA ALA A 34 13.91 4.92 -32.21
C ALA A 34 12.57 5.47 -32.78
N ALA A 35 12.35 6.75 -33.09
CA ALA A 35 13.17 7.82 -33.70
C ALA A 35 13.32 7.70 -35.22
N ASP A 36 12.46 8.44 -35.95
CA ASP A 36 12.73 9.22 -37.18
C ASP A 36 11.40 9.57 -37.92
N ALA A 37 11.24 10.69 -38.64
CA ALA A 37 11.99 11.96 -38.66
C ALA A 37 11.25 13.04 -39.49
N VAL A 38 11.44 14.33 -39.15
CA VAL A 38 11.53 15.50 -40.09
C VAL A 38 10.22 15.89 -40.84
N THR A 39 9.84 17.16 -41.07
CA THR A 39 10.57 18.40 -41.44
C THR A 39 10.13 19.70 -40.73
N GLU A 40 11.09 20.60 -40.49
CA GLU A 40 11.00 22.09 -40.64
C GLU A 40 9.99 22.89 -39.77
N LYS A 41 10.15 24.19 -39.42
CA LYS A 41 11.16 25.27 -39.63
C LYS A 41 10.92 26.37 -38.56
N GLU A 42 11.74 27.39 -38.28
CA GLU A 42 13.07 27.84 -38.76
C GLU A 42 13.90 28.30 -37.51
N ALA A 43 14.32 29.57 -37.37
CA ALA A 43 15.07 30.08 -36.21
C ALA A 43 15.05 31.62 -36.05
N SER A 44 15.50 32.09 -34.87
CA SER A 44 16.29 33.32 -34.60
C SER A 44 15.68 34.55 -33.85
N LYS A 45 16.39 34.89 -32.75
CA LYS A 45 16.75 36.21 -32.16
C LYS A 45 15.90 37.49 -32.40
N ALA A 46 15.30 37.95 -31.29
CA ALA A 46 15.66 39.16 -30.51
C ALA A 46 15.40 40.62 -31.00
N ASP A 47 15.27 41.47 -29.96
CA ASP A 47 15.61 42.91 -29.83
C ASP A 47 14.52 44.02 -29.95
N SER A 48 14.83 45.19 -29.36
CA SER A 48 14.01 46.38 -29.02
C SER A 48 13.06 46.24 -27.80
N ALA A 49 13.09 47.01 -26.70
CA ALA A 49 13.81 48.20 -26.20
C ALA A 49 13.07 49.57 -26.25
N ALA A 50 13.13 50.29 -25.10
CA ALA A 50 12.74 51.69 -24.85
C ALA A 50 11.24 52.06 -24.98
N ALA A 51 10.69 53.11 -24.34
CA ALA A 51 11.05 53.89 -23.13
C ALA A 51 9.89 54.89 -22.83
N ALA A 52 9.87 55.70 -21.76
CA ALA A 52 10.10 55.51 -20.30
C ALA A 52 9.94 56.90 -19.63
N GLU A 53 9.34 57.02 -18.43
CA GLU A 53 9.29 58.31 -17.71
C GLU A 53 9.38 58.15 -16.17
N GLU A 54 10.29 58.93 -15.57
CA GLU A 54 10.67 59.10 -14.15
C GLU A 54 10.72 60.65 -13.89
N PRO A 55 11.20 61.24 -12.76
CA PRO A 55 11.84 60.73 -11.52
C PRO A 55 10.93 61.03 -10.28
N ALA A 56 11.33 61.20 -9.00
CA ALA A 56 12.60 61.32 -8.27
C ALA A 56 12.37 60.95 -6.77
N GLY A 57 13.37 60.82 -5.88
CA GLY A 57 14.83 60.83 -6.03
C GLY A 57 15.55 61.29 -4.75
N SER A 58 16.79 60.80 -4.51
CA SER A 58 17.63 60.97 -3.30
C SER A 58 17.13 60.28 -2.00
N GLY A 59 17.99 59.88 -1.06
CA GLY A 59 19.46 59.97 -0.99
C GLY A 59 20.09 58.97 0.01
N ASP A 60 21.35 58.63 -0.24
CA ASP A 60 22.12 57.48 0.30
C ASP A 60 23.08 57.85 1.49
N GLN A 61 23.72 56.85 2.12
CA GLN A 61 24.95 56.92 2.98
C GLN A 61 24.81 57.43 4.44
N THR A 62 25.65 57.09 5.46
CA THR A 62 26.72 56.07 5.74
C THR A 62 27.14 56.10 7.24
N ALA A 63 27.92 55.11 7.72
CA ALA A 63 28.75 55.08 8.97
C ALA A 63 27.98 55.00 10.33
N GLU A 64 28.43 54.37 11.43
CA GLU A 64 29.73 53.83 11.96
C GLU A 64 30.45 54.74 13.00
N GLU A 65 31.03 54.12 14.05
CA GLU A 65 31.74 54.72 15.23
C GLU A 65 30.90 55.59 16.23
N ALA A 66 31.30 55.87 17.49
CA ALA A 66 32.00 55.09 18.54
C ALA A 66 31.90 55.80 19.94
N GLU A 67 32.36 55.11 21.01
CA GLU A 67 32.79 55.59 22.37
C GLU A 67 31.90 56.45 23.32
N LYS A 68 31.67 55.89 24.53
CA LYS A 68 31.91 56.35 25.94
C LYS A 68 32.61 57.73 26.21
N PRO A 69 32.72 58.21 27.49
CA PRO A 69 31.85 58.11 28.70
C PRO A 69 31.78 59.44 29.54
N GLU A 70 31.13 59.46 30.73
CA GLU A 70 31.35 60.31 31.96
C GLU A 70 30.09 60.23 32.87
N GLU A 71 30.05 60.51 34.19
CA GLU A 71 31.00 60.34 35.33
C GLU A 71 30.23 60.41 36.70
N ALA A 72 30.95 60.29 37.83
CA ALA A 72 30.53 60.48 39.25
C ALA A 72 29.52 59.47 39.87
N GLY A 73 29.58 59.13 41.18
CA GLY A 73 30.51 59.60 42.23
C GLY A 73 30.51 58.72 43.51
N GLU A 74 31.38 59.09 44.46
CA GLU A 74 31.78 58.38 45.72
C GLU A 74 30.61 58.17 46.74
N THR A 75 30.67 57.36 47.83
CA THR A 75 31.75 57.12 48.82
C THR A 75 31.51 55.87 49.73
N LYS A 76 32.59 55.27 50.27
CA LYS A 76 32.86 54.78 51.69
C LYS A 76 31.73 54.09 52.54
N GLU A 77 31.98 53.16 53.49
CA GLU A 77 33.18 52.46 54.02
C GLU A 77 32.77 51.23 54.91
N ASN A 78 33.75 50.37 55.27
CA ASN A 78 33.77 49.39 56.39
C ASN A 78 32.76 48.19 56.36
N GLU A 79 33.01 47.01 56.97
CA GLU A 79 34.22 46.37 57.55
C GLU A 79 34.01 44.83 57.62
N GLU A 80 35.10 44.04 57.58
CA GLU A 80 35.17 42.62 58.01
C GLU A 80 35.39 42.56 59.56
N PRO A 81 35.19 41.44 60.31
CA PRO A 81 35.86 40.15 60.01
C PRO A 81 35.22 38.82 60.52
N GLU A 82 35.85 37.73 60.08
CA GLU A 82 36.19 36.46 60.80
C GLU A 82 35.13 35.41 61.27
N GLU A 83 35.56 34.17 61.00
CA GLU A 83 35.22 32.83 61.51
C GLU A 83 35.54 32.64 63.03
N PRO A 84 35.52 31.44 63.70
CA PRO A 84 35.31 30.05 63.24
C PRO A 84 34.42 29.12 64.14
N LYS A 85 34.30 27.82 63.75
CA LYS A 85 34.29 26.59 64.62
C LYS A 85 33.09 26.32 65.58
N GLU A 86 32.75 25.09 66.03
CA GLU A 86 33.07 23.68 65.66
C GLU A 86 32.04 22.71 66.33
N THR A 87 32.29 21.38 66.28
CA THR A 87 31.55 20.24 66.91
C THR A 87 30.17 19.91 66.30
N GLU A 88 29.87 18.69 65.81
CA GLU A 88 29.96 17.32 66.41
C GLU A 88 28.93 17.14 67.54
N GLU A 89 28.12 16.08 67.69
CA GLU A 89 27.79 14.78 67.04
C GLU A 89 26.83 14.09 68.08
N PRO A 90 26.46 12.80 68.04
CA PRO A 90 26.01 11.92 66.94
C PRO A 90 24.71 11.14 67.36
N GLU A 91 24.48 9.97 66.73
CA GLU A 91 23.85 8.76 67.31
C GLU A 91 22.30 8.74 67.58
N GLN A 92 21.58 7.61 67.41
CA GLN A 92 21.87 6.37 66.65
C GLN A 92 20.56 5.61 66.27
N THR A 93 20.74 4.37 65.81
CA THR A 93 19.81 3.26 65.56
C THR A 93 18.97 2.85 66.81
N GLU A 94 18.02 1.90 66.80
CA GLU A 94 17.69 0.75 65.94
C GLU A 94 16.16 0.52 65.87
N GLU A 95 15.67 -0.40 65.01
CA GLU A 95 14.94 -1.59 65.52
C GLU A 95 14.85 -2.72 64.48
N SER A 96 14.47 -3.95 64.89
CA SER A 96 14.49 -5.12 64.00
C SER A 96 13.55 -6.25 64.44
N LYS A 97 13.02 -7.01 63.45
CA LYS A 97 12.32 -8.32 63.60
C LYS A 97 10.96 -8.21 64.34
N GLU A 98 10.11 -9.24 64.46
CA GLU A 98 10.24 -10.69 64.18
C GLU A 98 8.89 -11.33 63.74
N LYS A 99 8.96 -12.60 63.28
CA LYS A 99 7.99 -13.74 63.16
C LYS A 99 6.53 -13.62 63.70
N GLU A 100 5.56 -14.52 63.43
CA GLU A 100 5.57 -15.95 63.00
C GLU A 100 4.22 -16.39 62.34
N GLU A 101 4.17 -17.59 61.74
CA GLU A 101 2.93 -18.31 61.32
C GLU A 101 2.40 -19.21 62.50
N PRO A 102 1.53 -20.24 62.35
CA PRO A 102 0.63 -20.70 61.26
C PRO A 102 -0.81 -21.12 61.70
N LYS A 103 -1.70 -21.52 60.77
CA LYS A 103 -2.25 -22.91 60.67
C LYS A 103 -3.45 -23.15 59.73
N ASP A 104 -3.53 -24.41 59.32
CA ASP A 104 -4.50 -25.10 58.45
C ASP A 104 -5.79 -25.55 59.17
N THR A 105 -6.84 -25.90 58.41
CA THR A 105 -7.51 -27.22 58.52
C THR A 105 -8.35 -27.56 57.29
N GLU A 106 -8.69 -28.85 57.13
CA GLU A 106 -9.40 -29.45 55.98
C GLU A 106 -10.89 -29.74 56.30
N GLU A 107 -11.47 -30.71 55.57
CA GLU A 107 -12.81 -31.32 55.72
C GLU A 107 -14.02 -30.54 55.15
N SER A 108 -15.13 -31.19 54.74
CA SER A 108 -15.35 -32.25 53.73
C SER A 108 -16.81 -32.73 53.81
N GLU A 109 -17.35 -33.28 52.71
CA GLU A 109 -18.67 -33.94 52.60
C GLU A 109 -19.91 -33.11 53.00
N GLU A 110 -20.79 -32.86 52.02
CA GLU A 110 -22.13 -33.45 52.11
C GLU A 110 -22.64 -33.78 50.68
N LYS A 111 -23.73 -34.56 50.59
CA LYS A 111 -24.27 -35.12 49.34
C LYS A 111 -25.68 -34.58 49.12
N GLU A 112 -26.07 -34.34 47.87
CA GLU A 112 -27.32 -34.92 47.32
C GLU A 112 -27.43 -34.76 45.79
N GLU A 113 -27.57 -35.90 45.10
CA GLU A 113 -28.46 -36.03 43.94
C GLU A 113 -29.89 -36.30 44.49
N PRO A 114 -31.01 -36.03 43.76
CA PRO A 114 -31.09 -36.10 42.29
C PRO A 114 -31.98 -35.05 41.56
N LYS A 115 -31.83 -35.06 40.23
CA LYS A 115 -32.85 -34.96 39.16
C LYS A 115 -34.26 -34.45 39.51
N GLU A 116 -34.78 -33.60 38.63
CA GLU A 116 -36.09 -33.85 38.03
C GLU A 116 -36.09 -33.43 36.54
N ASP A 117 -36.79 -34.19 35.69
CA ASP A 117 -36.88 -33.99 34.22
C ASP A 117 -38.20 -34.62 33.71
N GLY A 118 -38.84 -33.98 32.73
CA GLY A 118 -40.01 -34.49 32.01
C GLY A 118 -41.40 -34.22 32.64
N GLY A 119 -42.28 -33.56 31.88
CA GLY A 119 -43.72 -33.43 32.15
C GLY A 119 -44.46 -32.89 30.91
N SER A 120 -45.57 -33.52 30.50
CA SER A 120 -46.20 -33.28 29.17
C SER A 120 -47.75 -33.37 29.21
N ALA A 121 -48.38 -33.05 28.06
CA ALA A 121 -49.82 -32.96 27.76
C ALA A 121 -50.58 -31.75 28.36
N GLY A 122 -51.70 -31.27 27.78
CA GLY A 122 -52.32 -31.58 26.46
C GLY A 122 -53.82 -31.21 26.37
N ASN A 123 -54.32 -30.97 25.14
CA ASN A 123 -55.74 -30.79 24.70
C ASN A 123 -56.42 -29.43 25.07
N GLU A 124 -56.92 -28.63 24.09
CA GLU A 124 -58.29 -28.53 23.50
C GLU A 124 -59.32 -27.79 24.42
N GLU A 125 -60.34 -27.00 24.00
CA GLU A 125 -61.14 -26.93 22.75
C GLU A 125 -61.64 -25.45 22.42
N PRO A 126 -62.86 -25.05 21.89
CA PRO A 126 -62.98 -24.31 20.60
C PRO A 126 -63.70 -22.91 20.51
N GLU A 127 -63.73 -22.38 19.26
CA GLU A 127 -64.56 -21.33 18.56
C GLU A 127 -66.07 -21.23 18.91
N PRO A 128 -66.85 -20.11 18.66
CA PRO A 128 -67.18 -19.57 17.30
C PRO A 128 -67.71 -18.10 17.07
N GLY A 129 -67.87 -17.69 15.78
CA GLY A 129 -68.86 -16.69 15.26
C GLY A 129 -68.26 -15.42 14.60
N SER A 130 -68.44 -15.02 13.32
CA SER A 130 -69.63 -14.86 12.41
C SER A 130 -70.43 -13.55 12.63
N ASP A 131 -71.09 -12.84 11.70
CA ASP A 131 -71.50 -12.95 10.25
C ASP A 131 -71.48 -11.51 9.60
N GLU A 132 -71.94 -11.11 8.38
CA GLU A 132 -72.63 -11.68 7.19
C GLU A 132 -72.45 -10.75 5.93
N ILE A 133 -72.87 -11.19 4.71
CA ILE A 133 -73.44 -10.39 3.56
C ILE A 133 -72.58 -9.36 2.77
N GLN A 134 -72.62 -9.20 1.42
CA GLN A 134 -73.02 -9.95 0.19
C GLN A 134 -72.36 -9.19 -1.02
N ALA A 135 -72.23 -9.65 -2.28
CA ALA A 135 -73.03 -10.43 -3.24
C ALA A 135 -72.07 -10.84 -4.42
N GLU A 136 -72.33 -11.55 -5.54
CA GLU A 136 -73.35 -12.41 -6.21
C GLU A 136 -72.65 -12.90 -7.53
N GLU A 137 -73.02 -13.90 -8.35
CA GLU A 137 -74.04 -14.97 -8.39
C GLU A 137 -73.57 -16.06 -9.41
N GLN A 138 -73.85 -17.34 -9.18
CA GLN A 138 -73.91 -18.48 -10.16
C GLN A 138 -72.64 -18.93 -10.94
N GLU A 139 -72.39 -20.19 -11.37
CA GLU A 139 -72.85 -21.58 -11.10
C GLU A 139 -71.86 -22.56 -11.84
N LYS A 140 -71.86 -23.91 -11.83
CA LYS A 140 -72.77 -24.98 -11.33
C LYS A 140 -72.02 -26.31 -11.03
N ASN A 141 -72.67 -27.19 -10.26
CA ASN A 141 -72.53 -28.65 -10.01
C ASN A 141 -71.63 -29.58 -10.89
N GLY A 142 -71.06 -30.60 -10.23
CA GLY A 142 -70.72 -31.92 -10.78
C GLY A 142 -70.04 -32.85 -9.75
N THR A 143 -70.42 -34.14 -9.62
CA THR A 143 -69.99 -35.01 -8.49
C THR A 143 -69.85 -36.51 -8.83
N LEU A 144 -69.06 -37.24 -8.02
CA LEU A 144 -69.05 -38.70 -7.72
C LEU A 144 -68.31 -39.73 -8.60
N ALA A 145 -67.47 -40.53 -7.90
CA ALA A 145 -67.35 -42.00 -7.84
C ALA A 145 -66.90 -42.90 -9.05
N ALA A 146 -65.71 -43.50 -8.88
CA ALA A 146 -65.39 -44.97 -8.76
C ALA A 146 -65.79 -46.04 -9.81
N GLU A 147 -65.02 -47.16 -9.79
CA GLU A 147 -65.22 -48.48 -10.46
C GLU A 147 -65.09 -48.53 -12.00
N ASP A 148 -64.82 -49.66 -12.70
CA ASP A 148 -63.99 -50.87 -12.45
C ASP A 148 -63.83 -51.64 -13.79
N SER A 149 -62.83 -52.53 -13.93
CA SER A 149 -62.58 -53.50 -15.03
C SER A 149 -62.28 -52.92 -16.44
N ALA A 150 -61.32 -53.36 -17.27
CA ALA A 150 -60.56 -54.60 -17.55
C ALA A 150 -61.03 -55.37 -18.82
N LYS A 151 -60.07 -55.99 -19.54
CA LYS A 151 -60.16 -56.75 -20.83
C LYS A 151 -60.23 -55.89 -22.11
N THR A 152 -59.61 -56.26 -23.24
CA THR A 152 -58.80 -57.46 -23.65
C THR A 152 -57.72 -57.00 -24.65
N GLU A 153 -56.50 -57.56 -24.69
CA GLU A 153 -56.04 -58.66 -25.61
C GLU A 153 -56.47 -58.47 -27.08
N GLU A 154 -55.66 -58.62 -28.13
CA GLU A 154 -54.22 -58.89 -28.39
C GLU A 154 -53.91 -58.31 -29.81
N GLU A 155 -52.73 -58.32 -30.46
CA GLU A 155 -51.55 -59.18 -30.40
C GLU A 155 -50.28 -58.41 -30.87
N THR A 156 -49.09 -58.96 -30.61
CA THR A 156 -47.77 -58.33 -30.78
C THR A 156 -47.36 -57.99 -32.23
N THR A 157 -46.52 -56.95 -32.42
CA THR A 157 -45.14 -57.17 -32.95
C THR A 157 -44.20 -55.96 -32.79
N LYS A 158 -43.05 -56.21 -32.16
CA LYS A 158 -41.75 -55.50 -32.25
C LYS A 158 -41.75 -54.05 -32.78
N LEU A 159 -41.55 -53.11 -31.86
CA LEU A 159 -40.47 -52.13 -32.04
C LEU A 159 -39.36 -52.44 -31.04
N GLN A 160 -38.12 -52.17 -31.44
CA GLN A 160 -36.95 -52.19 -30.57
C GLN A 160 -37.12 -51.09 -29.51
N GLU A 161 -36.57 -51.25 -28.30
CA GLU A 161 -36.25 -50.04 -27.51
C GLU A 161 -35.30 -49.20 -28.34
N ASP A 162 -35.71 -47.96 -28.61
CA ASP A 162 -34.98 -47.07 -29.47
C ASP A 162 -33.68 -46.65 -28.74
N ALA A 163 -32.55 -47.00 -29.32
CA ALA A 163 -31.24 -46.84 -28.68
C ALA A 163 -30.92 -45.35 -28.41
N ASP A 164 -31.42 -44.44 -29.25
CA ASP A 164 -31.23 -43.01 -29.06
C ASP A 164 -32.12 -42.49 -27.94
N VAL A 165 -33.37 -42.99 -27.81
CA VAL A 165 -34.26 -42.68 -26.67
C VAL A 165 -33.69 -43.21 -25.35
N THR A 166 -33.11 -44.42 -25.38
CA THR A 166 -32.53 -45.07 -24.19
C THR A 166 -31.27 -44.33 -23.73
N ALA A 167 -30.37 -43.98 -24.66
CA ALA A 167 -29.17 -43.20 -24.34
C ALA A 167 -29.52 -41.80 -23.80
N VAL A 168 -30.56 -41.15 -24.33
CA VAL A 168 -31.03 -39.85 -23.80
C VAL A 168 -31.69 -40.01 -22.42
N ARG A 169 -32.34 -41.15 -22.12
CA ARG A 169 -32.86 -41.46 -20.78
C ARG A 169 -31.74 -41.58 -19.74
N GLU A 170 -30.71 -42.38 -20.02
CA GLU A 170 -29.55 -42.53 -19.12
C GLU A 170 -28.83 -41.18 -18.89
N LEU A 171 -28.74 -40.34 -19.92
CA LEU A 171 -28.18 -38.99 -19.81
C LEU A 171 -29.06 -38.02 -19.00
N LEU A 172 -30.40 -38.17 -19.03
CA LEU A 172 -31.33 -37.40 -18.21
C LEU A 172 -31.27 -37.81 -16.73
N GLU A 173 -31.16 -39.11 -16.46
CA GLU A 173 -31.02 -39.67 -15.10
C GLU A 173 -29.63 -39.36 -14.48
N GLY A 174 -28.63 -39.04 -15.31
CA GLY A 174 -27.30 -38.59 -14.88
C GLY A 174 -27.15 -37.08 -14.61
N LEU A 175 -28.22 -36.29 -14.72
CA LEU A 175 -28.22 -34.86 -14.36
C LEU A 175 -28.65 -34.67 -12.89
N PRO A 176 -27.97 -33.79 -12.11
CA PRO A 176 -28.37 -33.50 -10.74
C PRO A 176 -29.72 -32.80 -10.67
N LEU A 177 -30.40 -32.90 -9.53
CA LEU A 177 -31.66 -32.20 -9.26
C LEU A 177 -31.42 -30.71 -8.96
N PRO A 178 -32.41 -29.82 -9.21
CA PRO A 178 -32.25 -28.38 -8.95
C PRO A 178 -31.90 -28.04 -7.49
N GLU A 179 -32.35 -28.87 -6.53
CA GLU A 179 -32.02 -28.70 -5.12
C GLU A 179 -30.53 -28.95 -4.83
N GLU A 180 -29.92 -29.95 -5.48
CA GLU A 180 -28.51 -30.32 -5.34
C GLU A 180 -27.58 -29.25 -5.94
N LEU A 181 -28.04 -28.53 -6.97
CA LEU A 181 -27.27 -27.42 -7.56
C LEU A 181 -26.96 -26.31 -6.56
N ASN A 182 -27.75 -26.14 -5.49
CA ASN A 182 -27.47 -25.15 -4.46
C ASN A 182 -26.12 -25.41 -3.75
N THR A 183 -25.67 -26.67 -3.68
CA THR A 183 -24.45 -27.07 -2.94
C THR A 183 -23.16 -27.02 -3.78
N LEU A 184 -23.27 -26.86 -5.10
CA LEU A 184 -22.12 -26.88 -6.02
C LEU A 184 -21.44 -25.51 -6.17
N ASP A 185 -20.12 -25.51 -6.35
CA ASP A 185 -19.37 -24.29 -6.67
C ASP A 185 -19.53 -23.85 -8.15
N GLN A 186 -18.88 -22.75 -8.54
CA GLN A 186 -19.03 -22.15 -9.88
C GLN A 186 -18.32 -22.96 -10.99
N GLU A 187 -17.25 -23.69 -10.68
CA GLU A 187 -16.54 -24.54 -11.64
C GLU A 187 -17.33 -25.84 -11.87
N GLN A 188 -17.84 -26.43 -10.78
CA GLN A 188 -18.76 -27.56 -10.81
C GLN A 188 -20.06 -27.24 -11.57
N LYS A 189 -20.64 -26.05 -11.36
CA LYS A 189 -21.82 -25.57 -12.10
C LYS A 189 -21.55 -25.41 -13.60
N ALA A 190 -20.36 -24.96 -13.98
CA ALA A 190 -19.97 -24.87 -15.39
C ALA A 190 -19.88 -26.27 -16.05
N GLU A 191 -19.31 -27.28 -15.36
CA GLU A 191 -19.33 -28.66 -15.85
C GLU A 191 -20.74 -29.22 -16.02
N VAL A 192 -21.66 -28.95 -15.07
CA VAL A 192 -23.05 -29.43 -15.19
C VAL A 192 -23.77 -28.73 -16.35
N LEU A 193 -23.50 -27.44 -16.60
CA LEU A 193 -24.05 -26.72 -17.74
C LEU A 193 -23.56 -27.29 -19.10
N GLU A 194 -22.28 -27.67 -19.21
CA GLU A 194 -21.76 -28.33 -20.42
C GLU A 194 -22.41 -29.70 -20.65
N LYS A 195 -22.55 -30.50 -19.59
CA LYS A 195 -23.27 -31.79 -19.63
C LYS A 195 -24.72 -31.58 -20.05
N LEU A 196 -25.41 -30.60 -19.48
CA LEU A 196 -26.80 -30.25 -19.80
C LEU A 196 -26.99 -29.78 -21.26
N GLU A 197 -26.09 -28.95 -21.81
CA GLU A 197 -26.14 -28.57 -23.24
C GLU A 197 -26.00 -29.80 -24.15
N ALA A 198 -25.19 -30.80 -23.76
CA ALA A 198 -25.05 -32.05 -24.50
C ALA A 198 -26.32 -32.93 -24.42
N VAL A 199 -26.95 -33.07 -23.24
CA VAL A 199 -28.23 -33.81 -23.11
C VAL A 199 -29.35 -33.13 -23.91
N ILE A 200 -29.45 -31.80 -23.84
CA ILE A 200 -30.41 -31.03 -24.64
C ILE A 200 -30.19 -31.23 -26.13
N GLU A 201 -28.93 -31.25 -26.61
CA GLU A 201 -28.66 -31.49 -28.03
C GLU A 201 -28.96 -32.94 -28.46
N ALA A 202 -28.78 -33.93 -27.58
CA ALA A 202 -29.19 -35.30 -27.86
C ALA A 202 -30.73 -35.42 -27.92
N TYR A 203 -31.44 -34.81 -26.96
CA TYR A 203 -32.90 -34.76 -26.91
C TYR A 203 -33.52 -34.00 -28.10
N GLU A 204 -32.92 -32.86 -28.54
CA GLU A 204 -33.39 -32.13 -29.73
C GLU A 204 -33.30 -32.95 -31.04
N LYS A 205 -32.45 -33.99 -31.10
CA LYS A 205 -32.27 -34.86 -32.28
C LYS A 205 -33.31 -35.99 -32.38
N LEU A 206 -34.00 -36.31 -31.29
CA LEU A 206 -35.12 -37.26 -31.30
C LEU A 206 -36.29 -36.68 -32.10
N SER A 207 -37.03 -37.52 -32.83
CA SER A 207 -38.34 -37.18 -33.40
C SER A 207 -39.39 -36.94 -32.31
N GLU A 208 -40.49 -36.25 -32.63
CA GLU A 208 -41.56 -35.98 -31.64
C GLU A 208 -42.21 -37.27 -31.10
N GLU A 209 -42.25 -38.32 -31.91
CA GLU A 209 -42.72 -39.67 -31.54
C GLU A 209 -41.77 -40.35 -30.54
N GLN A 210 -40.45 -40.15 -30.71
CA GLN A 210 -39.42 -40.61 -29.75
C GLN A 210 -39.42 -39.76 -28.47
N LYS A 211 -39.59 -38.43 -28.56
CA LYS A 211 -39.69 -37.52 -27.40
C LYS A 211 -40.89 -37.86 -26.49
N ALA A 212 -42.01 -38.29 -27.08
CA ALA A 212 -43.20 -38.71 -26.33
C ALA A 212 -42.97 -39.91 -25.38
N LEU A 213 -41.88 -40.67 -25.58
CA LEU A 213 -41.45 -41.77 -24.70
C LEU A 213 -40.59 -41.32 -23.50
N LEU A 214 -40.32 -40.01 -23.39
CA LEU A 214 -39.57 -39.35 -22.31
C LEU A 214 -40.43 -38.26 -21.65
N PRO A 215 -41.59 -38.61 -21.04
CA PRO A 215 -42.50 -37.64 -20.44
C PRO A 215 -41.82 -36.86 -19.31
N GLY A 216 -41.92 -35.53 -19.35
CA GLY A 216 -41.32 -34.62 -18.36
C GLY A 216 -39.92 -34.09 -18.72
N ALA A 217 -39.21 -34.71 -19.67
CA ALA A 217 -37.83 -34.31 -20.01
C ALA A 217 -37.70 -32.84 -20.46
N ASP A 218 -38.61 -32.33 -21.30
CA ASP A 218 -38.65 -30.90 -21.69
C ASP A 218 -38.83 -29.95 -20.50
N ALA A 219 -39.48 -30.39 -19.41
CA ALA A 219 -39.65 -29.58 -18.20
C ALA A 219 -38.38 -29.59 -17.35
N GLN A 220 -37.83 -30.78 -17.06
CA GLN A 220 -36.59 -30.95 -16.27
C GLN A 220 -35.39 -30.26 -16.94
N LEU A 221 -35.19 -30.47 -18.25
CA LEU A 221 -34.10 -29.84 -19.02
C LEU A 221 -34.24 -28.31 -19.06
N LYS A 222 -35.48 -27.79 -19.07
CA LYS A 222 -35.73 -26.35 -19.01
C LYS A 222 -35.47 -25.81 -17.61
N GLU A 223 -35.96 -26.47 -16.56
CA GLU A 223 -35.80 -26.03 -15.16
C GLU A 223 -34.32 -25.96 -14.76
N LEU A 224 -33.53 -26.98 -15.10
CA LEU A 224 -32.08 -26.98 -14.88
C LEU A 224 -31.35 -25.90 -15.71
N MET A 225 -31.80 -25.62 -16.94
CA MET A 225 -31.21 -24.58 -17.79
C MET A 225 -31.59 -23.17 -17.31
N ASP A 226 -32.82 -22.96 -16.86
CA ASP A 226 -33.28 -21.71 -16.26
C ASP A 226 -32.45 -21.43 -14.99
N TYR A 227 -32.33 -22.40 -14.08
CA TYR A 227 -31.53 -22.28 -12.85
C TYR A 227 -30.03 -22.03 -13.13
N LEU A 228 -29.40 -22.79 -14.03
CA LEU A 228 -27.98 -22.62 -14.37
C LEU A 228 -27.67 -21.40 -15.25
N THR A 229 -28.68 -20.66 -15.72
CA THR A 229 -28.49 -19.41 -16.48
C THR A 229 -29.17 -18.18 -15.87
N GLU A 230 -29.68 -18.27 -14.64
CA GLU A 230 -29.93 -17.08 -13.83
C GLU A 230 -28.61 -16.33 -13.55
N PRO A 231 -28.62 -14.99 -13.54
CA PRO A 231 -27.42 -14.22 -13.23
C PRO A 231 -27.04 -14.43 -11.77
N ALA A 232 -25.85 -14.99 -11.54
CA ALA A 232 -25.34 -15.27 -10.20
C ALA A 232 -25.42 -14.01 -9.32
N VAL A 233 -26.12 -14.14 -8.18
CA VAL A 233 -26.18 -13.08 -7.16
C VAL A 233 -24.74 -12.79 -6.72
N PRO A 234 -24.27 -11.53 -6.73
CA PRO A 234 -22.91 -11.23 -6.32
C PRO A 234 -22.69 -11.65 -4.86
N LEU A 235 -21.60 -12.36 -4.60
CA LEU A 235 -21.21 -12.74 -3.25
C LEU A 235 -21.02 -11.48 -2.40
N ALA A 236 -21.52 -11.49 -1.17
CA ALA A 236 -21.34 -10.39 -0.22
C ALA A 236 -19.85 -10.14 0.05
N ALA A 237 -19.48 -8.89 0.31
CA ALA A 237 -18.10 -8.53 0.59
C ALA A 237 -17.59 -9.20 1.88
N THR A 238 -16.34 -9.69 1.86
CA THR A 238 -15.67 -10.18 3.07
C THR A 238 -15.47 -9.04 4.08
N ASP A 239 -15.41 -9.33 5.38
CA ASP A 239 -15.24 -8.27 6.39
C ASP A 239 -13.93 -7.47 6.20
N GLN A 240 -12.90 -8.05 5.56
CA GLN A 240 -11.69 -7.33 5.14
C GLN A 240 -11.96 -6.31 4.01
N GLN A 241 -12.77 -6.67 3.01
CA GLN A 241 -13.21 -5.76 1.95
C GLN A 241 -14.17 -4.68 2.49
N MET A 242 -15.07 -5.06 3.39
CA MET A 242 -15.97 -4.14 4.10
C MET A 242 -15.17 -3.08 4.86
N LYS A 243 -14.13 -3.49 5.59
CA LYS A 243 -13.23 -2.57 6.30
C LYS A 243 -12.41 -1.72 5.31
N ALA A 244 -11.86 -2.30 4.25
CA ALA A 244 -11.09 -1.54 3.26
C ALA A 244 -11.94 -0.46 2.55
N ALA A 245 -13.20 -0.76 2.27
CA ALA A 245 -14.17 0.22 1.78
C ALA A 245 -14.49 1.30 2.83
N TRP A 246 -14.70 0.93 4.09
CA TRP A 246 -14.88 1.88 5.21
C TRP A 246 -13.68 2.82 5.32
N ASP A 247 -12.45 2.28 5.33
CA ASP A 247 -11.20 3.05 5.42
C ASP A 247 -11.07 4.02 4.23
N ALA A 248 -11.39 3.56 3.01
CA ALA A 248 -11.35 4.38 1.79
C ALA A 248 -12.42 5.49 1.76
N MET A 249 -13.64 5.20 2.22
CA MET A 249 -14.72 6.18 2.30
C MET A 249 -14.42 7.26 3.35
N THR A 250 -14.01 6.86 4.56
CA THR A 250 -13.60 7.79 5.62
C THR A 250 -12.46 8.70 5.14
N GLY A 251 -11.38 8.13 4.58
CA GLY A 251 -10.26 8.91 4.06
C GLY A 251 -10.64 9.85 2.91
N ALA A 252 -11.59 9.48 2.06
CA ALA A 252 -12.10 10.37 1.00
C ALA A 252 -12.94 11.53 1.57
N MET A 253 -13.76 11.28 2.60
CA MET A 253 -14.56 12.29 3.28
C MET A 253 -13.68 13.29 4.05
N GLU A 254 -12.66 12.82 4.76
CA GLU A 254 -11.68 13.67 5.44
C GLU A 254 -10.93 14.62 4.47
N ASN A 255 -10.73 14.17 3.23
CA ASN A 255 -10.13 14.97 2.14
C ASN A 255 -11.17 15.75 1.32
N TRP A 256 -12.44 15.77 1.72
CA TRP A 256 -13.55 16.48 1.06
C TRP A 256 -13.73 16.10 -0.43
N ALA A 257 -13.40 14.86 -0.80
CA ALA A 257 -13.51 14.37 -2.18
C ALA A 257 -14.98 14.29 -2.63
N SER A 258 -15.28 14.63 -3.89
CA SER A 258 -16.65 14.57 -4.42
C SER A 258 -17.12 13.15 -4.77
N GLU A 259 -16.21 12.20 -4.95
CA GLU A 259 -16.53 10.79 -5.16
C GLU A 259 -15.42 9.85 -4.66
N VAL A 260 -15.78 8.58 -4.47
CA VAL A 260 -14.93 7.47 -4.02
C VAL A 260 -15.10 6.31 -5.00
N ASP A 261 -14.01 5.78 -5.55
CA ASP A 261 -14.01 4.51 -6.28
C ASP A 261 -14.14 3.35 -5.27
N LEU A 262 -15.09 2.46 -5.52
CA LEU A 262 -15.38 1.31 -4.67
C LEU A 262 -15.35 -0.03 -5.43
N SER A 263 -15.03 0.02 -6.73
CA SER A 263 -15.13 -1.11 -7.67
C SER A 263 -14.29 -2.33 -7.29
N SER A 264 -13.21 -2.14 -6.53
CA SER A 264 -12.32 -3.19 -6.03
C SER A 264 -12.83 -3.91 -4.77
N TYR A 265 -13.82 -3.37 -4.06
CA TYR A 265 -14.26 -3.91 -2.76
C TYR A 265 -15.44 -4.90 -2.84
N ASN A 266 -16.02 -5.12 -4.03
CA ASN A 266 -17.10 -6.10 -4.24
C ASN A 266 -18.30 -5.92 -3.28
N LEU A 267 -18.69 -4.68 -2.98
CA LEU A 267 -19.80 -4.38 -2.07
C LEU A 267 -21.14 -4.59 -2.76
N THR A 268 -22.07 -5.28 -2.10
CA THR A 268 -23.48 -5.33 -2.52
C THR A 268 -24.29 -4.16 -1.94
N ALA A 269 -25.54 -4.00 -2.39
CA ALA A 269 -26.49 -3.07 -1.75
C ALA A 269 -26.85 -3.46 -0.30
N SER A 270 -26.70 -4.73 0.09
CA SER A 270 -26.87 -5.18 1.48
C SER A 270 -25.67 -4.76 2.34
N ASP A 271 -24.47 -4.89 1.80
CA ASP A 271 -23.22 -4.45 2.43
C ASP A 271 -23.21 -2.93 2.64
N TRP A 272 -23.75 -2.16 1.69
CA TRP A 272 -23.96 -0.71 1.86
C TRP A 272 -24.82 -0.37 3.09
N GLY A 273 -25.87 -1.17 3.34
CA GLY A 273 -26.73 -1.02 4.50
C GLY A 273 -26.01 -1.26 5.84
N ARG A 274 -24.89 -1.97 5.83
CA ARG A 274 -23.99 -2.15 6.99
C ARG A 274 -22.94 -1.02 7.06
N ILE A 275 -22.27 -0.71 5.95
CA ILE A 275 -21.17 0.27 5.90
C ILE A 275 -21.65 1.70 6.16
N TRP A 276 -22.68 2.17 5.44
CA TRP A 276 -23.03 3.59 5.42
C TRP A 276 -23.40 4.19 6.79
N PRO A 277 -24.18 3.51 7.65
CA PRO A 277 -24.42 3.97 9.02
C PRO A 277 -23.14 4.11 9.85
N ASP A 278 -22.16 3.22 9.67
CA ASP A 278 -20.93 3.18 10.46
C ASP A 278 -19.82 4.10 9.94
N VAL A 279 -19.80 4.41 8.64
CA VAL A 279 -18.85 5.41 8.09
C VAL A 279 -19.24 6.83 8.49
N VAL A 280 -20.54 7.19 8.42
CA VAL A 280 -21.00 8.57 8.59
C VAL A 280 -21.91 8.77 9.79
N ARG A 281 -23.04 8.06 9.89
CA ARG A 281 -24.06 8.34 10.93
C ARG A 281 -23.57 8.06 12.36
N ASN A 282 -22.65 7.11 12.53
CA ASN A 282 -22.01 6.76 13.80
C ASN A 282 -20.61 7.39 13.94
N ASN A 283 -20.25 8.35 13.06
CA ASN A 283 -18.94 8.97 13.00
C ASN A 283 -19.03 10.49 13.30
N PRO A 284 -18.80 10.90 14.55
CA PRO A 284 -19.04 12.29 14.96
C PRO A 284 -18.02 13.27 14.34
N ASP A 285 -16.86 12.79 13.88
CA ASP A 285 -15.84 13.59 13.21
C ASP A 285 -16.22 13.99 11.77
N LEU A 286 -17.25 13.37 11.17
CA LEU A 286 -17.70 13.63 9.79
C LEU A 286 -19.02 14.41 9.72
N PHE A 287 -19.32 15.24 10.72
CA PHE A 287 -20.53 16.08 10.84
C PHE A 287 -20.86 16.98 9.62
N TYR A 288 -19.92 17.17 8.70
CA TYR A 288 -20.04 17.97 7.49
C TYR A 288 -20.47 17.16 6.24
N VAL A 289 -20.47 15.82 6.33
CA VAL A 289 -21.03 14.93 5.30
C VAL A 289 -22.54 14.86 5.49
N PHE A 290 -23.30 15.29 4.49
CA PHE A 290 -24.76 15.35 4.52
C PHE A 290 -25.39 14.05 3.99
N ASP A 291 -24.96 13.61 2.81
CA ASP A 291 -25.56 12.46 2.12
C ASP A 291 -24.56 11.82 1.14
N CYS A 292 -24.94 10.68 0.58
CA CYS A 292 -24.20 10.01 -0.48
C CYS A 292 -25.12 9.51 -1.60
N LYS A 293 -24.51 9.17 -2.74
CA LYS A 293 -25.16 8.38 -3.77
C LYS A 293 -24.19 7.34 -4.31
N TYR A 294 -24.45 6.08 -3.99
CA TYR A 294 -23.73 4.96 -4.59
C TYR A 294 -24.28 4.63 -6.00
N PHE A 295 -23.43 4.01 -6.81
CA PHE A 295 -23.72 3.57 -8.17
C PHE A 295 -23.30 2.11 -8.31
N THR A 296 -24.09 1.30 -9.02
CA THR A 296 -23.86 -0.14 -9.18
C THR A 296 -23.69 -0.56 -10.64
N GLU A 297 -22.83 -1.54 -10.86
CA GLU A 297 -22.73 -2.29 -12.11
C GLU A 297 -22.81 -3.79 -11.77
N ASN A 298 -23.66 -4.53 -12.48
CA ASN A 298 -23.91 -5.97 -12.24
C ASN A 298 -24.26 -6.34 -10.79
N GLY A 299 -24.80 -5.40 -10.00
CA GLY A 299 -25.16 -5.59 -8.59
C GLY A 299 -24.06 -5.26 -7.57
N ILE A 300 -22.83 -5.00 -8.02
CA ILE A 300 -21.71 -4.51 -7.20
C ILE A 300 -21.64 -3.00 -7.25
N ILE A 301 -21.36 -2.35 -6.13
CA ILE A 301 -21.15 -0.90 -6.03
C ILE A 301 -19.79 -0.55 -6.61
N THR A 302 -19.77 0.23 -7.69
CA THR A 302 -18.53 0.66 -8.36
C THR A 302 -18.02 1.99 -7.84
N LYS A 303 -18.90 2.89 -7.38
CA LYS A 303 -18.48 4.17 -6.76
C LYS A 303 -19.54 4.79 -5.86
N CYS A 304 -19.11 5.74 -5.04
CA CYS A 304 -19.96 6.57 -4.19
C CYS A 304 -19.68 8.06 -4.45
N GLN A 305 -20.69 8.83 -4.84
CA GLN A 305 -20.65 10.30 -4.84
C GLN A 305 -20.98 10.83 -3.45
N LEU A 306 -20.26 11.86 -3.00
CA LEU A 306 -20.40 12.44 -1.65
C LEU A 306 -21.00 13.86 -1.72
N PHE A 307 -21.89 14.17 -0.78
CA PHE A 307 -22.53 15.47 -0.65
C PHE A 307 -22.24 16.06 0.73
N TYR A 308 -21.74 17.30 0.74
CA TYR A 308 -21.33 18.01 1.95
C TYR A 308 -22.29 19.15 2.27
N ASN A 309 -22.55 19.39 3.57
CA ASN A 309 -23.37 20.51 4.00
C ASN A 309 -22.57 21.81 3.92
N SER A 310 -22.97 22.73 3.04
CA SER A 310 -22.28 23.99 2.76
C SER A 310 -22.28 25.01 3.91
N VAL A 311 -22.92 24.72 5.04
CA VAL A 311 -22.78 25.48 6.29
C VAL A 311 -21.39 25.27 6.89
N TYR A 312 -20.82 24.07 6.75
CA TYR A 312 -19.57 23.69 7.38
C TYR A 312 -18.39 23.76 6.39
N ASN A 313 -17.19 23.95 6.93
CA ASN A 313 -15.95 24.01 6.16
C ASN A 313 -14.75 23.52 7.01
N GLN A 314 -13.52 23.62 6.49
CA GLN A 314 -12.32 23.16 7.17
C GLN A 314 -12.01 23.90 8.50
N ASN A 315 -12.46 25.15 8.65
CA ASN A 315 -12.39 25.84 9.95
C ASN A 315 -13.35 25.22 10.96
N SER A 316 -14.56 24.81 10.53
CA SER A 316 -15.52 24.10 11.39
C SER A 316 -14.96 22.80 11.97
N VAL A 317 -14.16 22.05 11.18
CA VAL A 317 -13.45 20.86 11.67
C VAL A 317 -12.38 21.21 12.71
N THR A 318 -11.76 22.38 12.59
CA THR A 318 -10.80 22.91 13.58
C THR A 318 -11.50 23.40 14.84
N GLU A 319 -12.62 24.11 14.71
CA GLU A 319 -13.47 24.57 15.80
C GLU A 319 -14.03 23.39 16.62
N TYR A 320 -14.50 22.34 15.95
CA TYR A 320 -14.93 21.08 16.54
C TYR A 320 -13.84 20.39 17.36
N ARG A 321 -12.64 20.19 16.76
CA ARG A 321 -11.49 19.59 17.45
C ARG A 321 -11.04 20.46 18.63
N ASN A 322 -11.13 21.78 18.51
CA ASN A 322 -10.85 22.71 19.61
C ASN A 322 -11.90 22.68 20.73
N ALA A 323 -13.19 22.47 20.41
CA ALA A 323 -14.23 22.26 21.42
C ALA A 323 -14.00 20.97 22.21
N ILE A 324 -13.75 19.84 21.51
CA ILE A 324 -13.37 18.56 22.14
C ILE A 324 -12.13 18.73 23.05
N ASN A 325 -11.10 19.43 22.57
CA ASN A 325 -9.90 19.70 23.37
C ASN A 325 -10.18 20.64 24.57
N ARG A 326 -11.15 21.56 24.46
CA ARG A 326 -11.62 22.40 25.57
C ARG A 326 -12.26 21.55 26.65
N VAL A 327 -13.25 20.71 26.32
CA VAL A 327 -13.92 19.82 27.31
C VAL A 327 -12.89 19.01 28.11
N PHE A 328 -11.92 18.41 27.41
CA PHE A 328 -10.83 17.67 28.06
C PHE A 328 -9.95 18.55 28.95
N ALA A 329 -9.66 19.80 28.57
CA ALA A 329 -8.87 20.72 29.38
C ALA A 329 -9.64 21.25 30.61
N GLU A 330 -10.99 21.29 30.55
CA GLU A 330 -11.85 21.75 31.64
C GLU A 330 -12.11 20.65 32.69
N VAL A 331 -12.39 19.39 32.28
CA VAL A 331 -12.90 18.35 33.21
C VAL A 331 -12.10 17.03 33.26
N ILE A 332 -11.05 16.85 32.46
CA ILE A 332 -10.17 15.66 32.53
C ILE A 332 -8.80 16.03 33.14
N ASP A 333 -8.39 15.27 34.16
CA ASP A 333 -7.08 15.44 34.80
C ASP A 333 -5.92 15.10 33.84
N LYS A 334 -5.06 16.11 33.60
CA LYS A 334 -3.84 16.02 32.78
C LYS A 334 -2.77 15.07 33.33
N ASN A 335 -2.91 14.60 34.57
CA ASN A 335 -2.04 13.59 35.19
C ASN A 335 -2.56 12.16 35.01
N GLY A 336 -3.76 11.97 34.45
CA GLY A 336 -4.33 10.65 34.17
C GLY A 336 -4.80 9.88 35.41
N THR A 337 -5.10 10.55 36.53
CA THR A 337 -5.51 9.90 37.79
C THR A 337 -6.97 9.44 37.84
N MET A 338 -7.75 9.76 36.80
CA MET A 338 -9.18 9.40 36.71
C MET A 338 -9.35 8.00 36.10
N THR A 339 -10.12 7.15 36.79
CA THR A 339 -10.63 5.89 36.22
C THR A 339 -11.59 6.16 35.06
N ASP A 340 -11.84 5.18 34.19
CA ASP A 340 -12.74 5.36 33.04
C ASP A 340 -14.17 5.71 33.45
N VAL A 341 -14.66 5.17 34.58
CA VAL A 341 -15.93 5.57 35.21
C VAL A 341 -15.93 7.07 35.57
N GLN A 342 -14.85 7.58 36.15
CA GLN A 342 -14.70 8.98 36.52
C GLN A 342 -14.58 9.90 35.29
N LYS A 343 -13.90 9.46 34.22
CA LYS A 343 -13.88 10.16 32.92
C LYS A 343 -15.28 10.20 32.31
N ALA A 344 -15.96 9.06 32.22
CA ALA A 344 -17.29 8.93 31.64
C ALA A 344 -18.30 9.83 32.35
N THR A 345 -18.26 9.88 33.68
CA THR A 345 -19.13 10.76 34.51
C THR A 345 -18.80 12.24 34.27
N ALA A 346 -17.52 12.64 34.32
CA ALA A 346 -17.13 14.03 34.13
C ALA A 346 -17.49 14.58 32.72
N LEU A 347 -17.38 13.73 31.68
CA LEU A 347 -17.72 14.07 30.30
C LEU A 347 -19.23 14.08 30.06
N HIS A 348 -19.98 13.20 30.75
CA HIS A 348 -21.44 13.16 30.76
C HIS A 348 -21.99 14.47 31.35
N ASP A 349 -21.56 14.78 32.58
CA ASP A 349 -22.03 15.93 33.34
C ASP A 349 -21.67 17.24 32.67
N TYR A 350 -20.46 17.35 32.10
CA TYR A 350 -20.10 18.53 31.30
C TYR A 350 -21.06 18.74 30.13
N LEU A 351 -21.36 17.70 29.34
CA LEU A 351 -22.28 17.85 28.20
C LEU A 351 -23.69 18.24 28.64
N VAL A 352 -24.24 17.56 29.66
CA VAL A 352 -25.58 17.87 30.17
C VAL A 352 -25.68 19.31 30.69
N GLN A 353 -24.62 19.86 31.30
CA GLN A 353 -24.59 21.27 31.74
C GLN A 353 -24.43 22.29 30.61
N HIS A 354 -23.76 21.94 29.51
CA HIS A 354 -23.40 22.86 28.43
C HIS A 354 -24.30 22.74 27.18
N MET A 355 -25.30 21.86 27.19
CA MET A 355 -26.23 21.67 26.08
C MET A 355 -27.63 22.20 26.37
N VAL A 356 -28.36 22.51 25.29
CA VAL A 356 -29.79 22.82 25.29
C VAL A 356 -30.48 21.96 24.24
N TYR A 357 -31.54 21.26 24.63
CA TYR A 357 -32.31 20.42 23.71
C TYR A 357 -33.20 21.24 22.78
N ASP A 358 -33.11 21.03 21.46
CA ASP A 358 -33.96 21.74 20.50
C ASP A 358 -35.27 21.00 20.15
N GLN A 359 -36.31 21.29 20.93
CA GLN A 359 -37.67 20.84 20.62
C GLN A 359 -38.21 21.41 19.29
N ASN A 360 -37.63 22.52 18.78
CA ASN A 360 -38.09 23.17 17.54
C ASN A 360 -37.49 22.55 16.27
N ALA A 361 -36.59 21.57 16.40
CA ALA A 361 -35.96 20.88 15.26
C ALA A 361 -36.98 20.20 14.31
N ASN A 362 -38.20 19.92 14.78
CA ASN A 362 -39.29 19.40 13.93
C ASN A 362 -40.04 20.50 13.15
N ASN A 363 -39.93 21.77 13.55
CA ASN A 363 -40.70 22.89 13.01
C ASN A 363 -39.87 23.84 12.12
N ASN A 364 -38.53 23.69 12.09
CA ASN A 364 -37.64 24.63 11.43
C ASN A 364 -36.70 23.89 10.46
N LEU A 365 -36.88 24.10 9.15
CA LEU A 365 -36.10 23.48 8.07
C LEU A 365 -34.68 24.08 7.93
N GLY A 366 -34.06 24.45 9.05
CA GLY A 366 -32.85 25.27 9.12
C GLY A 366 -31.75 24.65 9.97
N ILE A 367 -30.88 23.87 9.30
CA ILE A 367 -29.60 23.33 9.79
C ILE A 367 -29.76 22.19 10.83
N GLU A 368 -29.03 21.10 10.61
CA GLU A 368 -29.27 19.80 11.24
C GLU A 368 -28.55 19.66 12.59
N LYS A 369 -29.25 20.00 13.69
CA LYS A 369 -28.77 19.86 15.07
C LYS A 369 -28.75 18.39 15.57
N ARG A 370 -28.35 17.48 14.68
CA ARG A 370 -28.25 16.02 14.85
C ARG A 370 -26.81 15.53 14.78
N ASN A 371 -25.84 16.43 14.95
CA ASN A 371 -24.42 16.15 14.79
C ASN A 371 -23.61 16.65 16.00
N ALA A 372 -22.37 16.18 16.12
CA ALA A 372 -21.51 16.50 17.26
C ALA A 372 -20.96 17.95 17.22
N TYR A 373 -20.91 18.60 16.06
CA TYR A 373 -20.48 20.00 15.95
C TYR A 373 -21.46 20.95 16.63
N GLU A 374 -22.76 20.86 16.30
CA GLU A 374 -23.78 21.73 16.92
C GLU A 374 -23.83 21.53 18.45
N ALA A 375 -23.65 20.29 18.89
CA ALA A 375 -23.61 19.94 20.31
C ALA A 375 -22.38 20.49 21.04
N LEU A 376 -21.16 20.27 20.53
CA LEU A 376 -19.91 20.64 21.21
C LEU A 376 -19.46 22.10 20.97
N VAL A 377 -19.80 22.69 19.81
CA VAL A 377 -19.39 24.05 19.44
C VAL A 377 -20.47 25.08 19.76
N ASN A 378 -21.74 24.76 19.50
CA ASN A 378 -22.87 25.68 19.66
C ASN A 378 -23.75 25.38 20.89
N GLY A 379 -23.47 24.31 21.65
CA GLY A 379 -24.21 23.95 22.88
C GLY A 379 -25.67 23.55 22.63
N ILE A 380 -26.00 23.02 21.45
CA ILE A 380 -27.40 22.77 21.07
C ILE A 380 -27.57 21.49 20.24
N GLY A 381 -28.60 20.70 20.53
CA GLY A 381 -28.82 19.44 19.81
C GLY A 381 -30.20 18.81 20.04
N VAL A 382 -30.49 17.76 19.30
CA VAL A 382 -31.44 16.71 19.71
C VAL A 382 -30.67 15.44 20.08
N CYS A 383 -31.35 14.37 20.48
CA CYS A 383 -30.75 13.12 20.99
C CYS A 383 -29.55 12.58 20.17
N GLU A 384 -29.61 12.62 18.84
CA GLU A 384 -28.49 12.20 17.97
C GLU A 384 -27.24 13.09 18.13
N GLY A 385 -27.41 14.40 18.37
CA GLY A 385 -26.33 15.33 18.68
C GLY A 385 -25.68 15.07 20.04
N TYR A 386 -26.47 14.87 21.10
CA TYR A 386 -25.96 14.49 22.43
C TYR A 386 -25.18 13.17 22.35
N THR A 387 -25.76 12.16 21.67
CA THR A 387 -25.17 10.83 21.50
C THR A 387 -23.83 10.87 20.75
N LEU A 388 -23.74 11.67 19.68
CA LEU A 388 -22.54 11.81 18.88
C LEU A 388 -21.46 12.64 19.58
N ALA A 389 -21.84 13.71 20.30
CA ALA A 389 -20.92 14.48 21.13
C ALA A 389 -20.30 13.62 22.24
N TYR A 390 -21.11 12.87 22.99
CA TYR A 390 -20.60 12.01 24.06
C TYR A 390 -19.72 10.89 23.50
N ALA A 391 -20.10 10.30 22.36
CA ALA A 391 -19.25 9.33 21.69
C ALA A 391 -17.89 9.89 21.24
N ALA A 392 -17.83 11.14 20.77
CA ALA A 392 -16.57 11.79 20.42
C ALA A 392 -15.66 11.97 21.65
N LEU A 393 -16.25 12.40 22.78
CA LEU A 393 -15.54 12.56 24.04
C LEU A 393 -15.06 11.21 24.61
N LEU A 394 -15.89 10.16 24.60
CA LEU A 394 -15.52 8.82 25.06
C LEU A 394 -14.42 8.18 24.19
N LYS A 395 -14.54 8.26 22.86
CA LYS A 395 -13.48 7.80 21.93
C LYS A 395 -12.13 8.46 22.24
N LYS A 396 -12.12 9.77 22.53
CA LYS A 396 -10.90 10.50 22.96
C LYS A 396 -10.43 10.13 24.37
N ALA A 397 -11.30 9.67 25.26
CA ALA A 397 -10.96 9.21 26.61
C ALA A 397 -10.28 7.83 26.63
N GLY A 398 -10.34 7.10 25.51
CA GLY A 398 -9.94 5.69 25.39
C GLY A 398 -11.04 4.70 25.74
N ILE A 399 -12.30 5.14 25.82
CA ILE A 399 -13.45 4.35 26.27
C ILE A 399 -14.26 3.89 25.06
N GLU A 400 -14.53 2.59 24.95
CA GLU A 400 -15.36 2.06 23.86
C GLU A 400 -16.82 2.51 24.00
N VAL A 401 -17.41 2.90 22.87
CA VAL A 401 -18.76 3.47 22.81
C VAL A 401 -19.54 2.88 21.62
N GLY A 402 -20.76 2.44 21.90
CA GLY A 402 -21.73 1.97 20.91
C GLY A 402 -22.94 2.88 20.84
N TYR A 403 -23.84 2.58 19.91
CA TYR A 403 -25.04 3.38 19.62
C TYR A 403 -26.31 2.53 19.82
N CYS A 404 -27.15 2.94 20.76
CA CYS A 404 -28.45 2.34 21.02
C CYS A 404 -29.55 3.13 20.31
N ARG A 405 -30.52 2.45 19.69
CA ARG A 405 -31.57 3.07 18.86
C ARG A 405 -32.93 2.46 19.14
N SER A 406 -33.96 3.30 19.04
CA SER A 406 -35.36 2.91 19.21
C SER A 406 -36.23 3.58 18.16
N LYS A 407 -36.80 2.79 17.24
CA LYS A 407 -37.80 3.27 16.28
C LYS A 407 -39.12 3.62 16.98
N SER A 408 -39.51 2.84 17.99
CA SER A 408 -40.75 3.03 18.75
C SER A 408 -40.73 4.28 19.64
N MET A 409 -39.57 4.67 20.17
CA MET A 409 -39.40 5.95 20.89
C MET A 409 -38.96 7.09 19.97
N ASN A 410 -38.58 6.82 18.72
CA ASN A 410 -37.89 7.74 17.81
C ASN A 410 -36.66 8.38 18.49
N HIS A 411 -35.80 7.54 19.07
CA HIS A 411 -34.75 7.96 20.00
C HIS A 411 -33.42 7.21 19.81
N ILE A 412 -32.34 7.81 20.29
CA ILE A 412 -30.96 7.30 20.21
C ILE A 412 -30.17 7.73 21.45
N TRP A 413 -29.35 6.83 21.98
CA TRP A 413 -28.45 7.06 23.13
C TRP A 413 -27.20 6.19 23.04
N ASN A 414 -26.31 6.25 24.03
CA ASN A 414 -25.03 5.53 24.01
C ASN A 414 -25.07 4.18 24.74
N TYR A 415 -24.27 3.25 24.23
CA TYR A 415 -23.67 2.17 25.02
C TYR A 415 -22.25 2.60 25.41
N VAL A 416 -21.82 2.36 26.64
CA VAL A 416 -20.48 2.69 27.15
C VAL A 416 -19.87 1.42 27.75
N GLN A 417 -18.64 1.08 27.37
CA GLN A 417 -17.92 -0.06 27.97
C GLN A 417 -17.02 0.43 29.10
N LEU A 418 -17.15 -0.15 30.29
CA LEU A 418 -16.32 0.14 31.46
C LEU A 418 -15.88 -1.19 32.09
N ASP A 419 -14.58 -1.35 32.33
CA ASP A 419 -13.96 -2.58 32.84
C ASP A 419 -14.34 -3.86 32.06
N GLY A 420 -14.59 -3.72 30.75
CA GLY A 420 -15.00 -4.80 29.84
C GLY A 420 -16.52 -5.04 29.75
N ASN A 421 -17.32 -4.43 30.63
CA ASN A 421 -18.77 -4.58 30.68
C ASN A 421 -19.49 -3.39 30.02
N TRP A 422 -20.56 -3.67 29.28
CA TRP A 422 -21.36 -2.63 28.62
C TRP A 422 -22.50 -2.12 29.51
N TYR A 423 -22.76 -0.81 29.44
CA TYR A 423 -23.86 -0.11 30.12
C TYR A 423 -24.54 0.88 29.17
N HIS A 424 -25.83 1.16 29.38
CA HIS A 424 -26.53 2.27 28.71
C HIS A 424 -26.18 3.61 29.37
N ALA A 425 -26.11 4.69 28.58
CA ALA A 425 -26.07 6.06 29.08
C ALA A 425 -26.92 6.97 28.16
N ASP A 426 -27.88 7.69 28.75
CA ASP A 426 -28.80 8.58 28.02
C ASP A 426 -28.80 10.02 28.56
N LEU A 427 -27.88 10.81 28.03
CA LEU A 427 -27.73 12.24 28.33
C LEU A 427 -28.97 13.06 27.96
N THR A 428 -29.85 12.56 27.09
CA THR A 428 -31.06 13.30 26.67
C THR A 428 -32.15 13.24 27.73
N PHE A 429 -32.28 12.09 28.39
CA PHE A 429 -33.24 11.89 29.48
C PHE A 429 -32.69 12.34 30.85
N ASP A 430 -31.36 12.36 31.00
CA ASP A 430 -30.68 12.97 32.16
C ASP A 430 -30.53 14.51 32.06
N ASP A 431 -30.74 15.11 30.88
CA ASP A 431 -30.97 16.55 30.72
C ASP A 431 -32.41 16.92 31.14
N ALA A 432 -32.56 17.47 32.34
CA ALA A 432 -33.85 17.93 32.86
C ALA A 432 -34.44 19.13 32.09
N THR A 433 -33.63 19.86 31.34
CA THR A 433 -34.07 20.99 30.50
C THR A 433 -34.76 20.51 29.22
N ALA A 434 -34.47 19.27 28.79
CA ALA A 434 -34.92 18.74 27.51
C ALA A 434 -36.45 18.66 27.36
N ALA A 435 -37.16 18.53 28.48
CA ALA A 435 -38.62 18.50 28.52
C ALA A 435 -39.29 19.90 28.48
N SER A 436 -38.58 20.99 28.83
CA SER A 436 -39.19 22.31 29.05
C SER A 436 -38.66 23.44 28.16
N GLN A 437 -37.45 23.30 27.60
CA GLN A 437 -36.62 24.38 27.03
C GLN A 437 -36.32 25.57 27.98
N VAL A 438 -36.76 25.53 29.24
CA VAL A 438 -36.40 26.50 30.28
C VAL A 438 -35.24 25.89 31.07
N GLY A 439 -34.03 26.04 30.51
CA GLY A 439 -32.85 25.38 31.03
C GLY A 439 -32.20 26.09 32.21
N GLU A 440 -32.32 25.45 33.39
CA GLU A 440 -31.59 25.80 34.61
C GLU A 440 -30.09 25.55 34.42
N THR A 441 -29.32 26.62 34.29
CA THR A 441 -27.87 26.61 34.05
C THR A 441 -27.14 25.73 35.07
N GLY A 442 -26.49 24.66 34.61
CA GLY A 442 -25.69 23.76 35.46
C GLY A 442 -26.44 22.62 36.17
N TYR A 443 -27.68 22.31 35.76
CA TYR A 443 -28.41 21.13 36.24
C TYR A 443 -27.87 19.83 35.61
N VAL A 444 -27.79 18.71 36.34
CA VAL A 444 -27.49 17.36 35.82
C VAL A 444 -28.26 16.28 36.59
N LYS A 445 -28.71 15.22 35.91
CA LYS A 445 -29.19 13.97 36.53
C LYS A 445 -28.28 12.78 36.21
N HIS A 446 -28.52 11.65 36.88
CA HIS A 446 -27.91 10.34 36.58
C HIS A 446 -28.94 9.20 36.62
N GLU A 447 -30.22 9.50 36.38
CA GLU A 447 -31.32 8.52 36.39
C GLU A 447 -31.10 7.44 35.30
N TYR A 448 -30.65 7.83 34.10
CA TYR A 448 -30.46 6.95 32.93
C TYR A 448 -28.97 6.65 32.62
N PHE A 449 -28.05 7.23 33.39
CA PHE A 449 -26.61 6.99 33.32
C PHE A 449 -26.20 5.61 33.87
N LEU A 450 -25.32 4.90 33.13
CA LEU A 450 -24.76 3.57 33.44
C LEU A 450 -25.81 2.55 33.94
N LEU A 451 -26.78 2.23 33.08
CA LEU A 451 -27.82 1.22 33.37
C LEU A 451 -27.58 -0.12 32.67
N SER A 452 -27.98 -1.20 33.36
CA SER A 452 -28.16 -2.52 32.77
C SER A 452 -29.36 -2.57 31.81
N ASP A 453 -29.38 -3.61 30.98
CA ASP A 453 -30.50 -3.98 30.11
C ASP A 453 -31.83 -4.04 30.89
N THR A 454 -31.77 -4.54 32.13
CA THR A 454 -32.94 -4.74 33.00
C THR A 454 -33.43 -3.43 33.58
N ALA A 455 -32.52 -2.60 34.12
CA ALA A 455 -32.89 -1.32 34.70
C ALA A 455 -33.34 -0.31 33.64
N MET A 456 -32.72 -0.31 32.45
CA MET A 456 -33.11 0.55 31.33
C MET A 456 -34.52 0.18 30.80
N LYS A 457 -34.85 -1.11 30.70
CA LYS A 457 -36.22 -1.58 30.39
C LYS A 457 -37.23 -1.21 31.48
N ASN A 458 -36.87 -1.32 32.76
CA ASN A 458 -37.72 -0.86 33.87
C ASN A 458 -37.95 0.67 33.84
N ALA A 459 -36.98 1.43 33.34
CA ALA A 459 -37.11 2.85 33.01
C ALA A 459 -37.86 3.12 31.68
N SER A 460 -38.70 2.16 31.24
CA SER A 460 -39.56 2.22 30.03
C SER A 460 -38.85 2.36 28.68
N HIS A 461 -37.52 2.19 28.64
CA HIS A 461 -36.77 2.22 27.38
C HIS A 461 -36.85 0.88 26.64
N ASN A 462 -36.87 0.94 25.31
CA ASN A 462 -36.91 -0.22 24.42
C ASN A 462 -36.11 0.10 23.15
N TRP A 463 -35.41 -0.89 22.58
CA TRP A 463 -34.46 -0.67 21.50
C TRP A 463 -34.39 -1.84 20.51
N GLU A 464 -33.81 -1.59 19.34
CA GLU A 464 -33.47 -2.66 18.40
C GLU A 464 -32.22 -3.44 18.85
N PRO A 465 -32.24 -4.80 18.80
CA PRO A 465 -31.05 -5.60 19.05
C PRO A 465 -29.93 -5.30 18.04
N ASN A 466 -28.71 -5.06 18.55
CA ASN A 466 -27.53 -4.70 17.75
C ASN A 466 -26.28 -5.54 18.06
N GLY A 467 -26.40 -6.58 18.90
CA GLY A 467 -25.29 -7.43 19.35
C GLY A 467 -24.60 -6.97 20.64
N ILE A 468 -24.94 -5.80 21.19
CA ILE A 468 -24.49 -5.34 22.51
C ILE A 468 -25.56 -5.69 23.55
N THR A 469 -25.14 -6.11 24.75
CA THR A 469 -26.02 -6.44 25.88
C THR A 469 -25.42 -5.95 27.20
N CYS A 470 -26.19 -5.20 27.99
CA CYS A 470 -25.76 -4.60 29.25
C CYS A 470 -26.15 -5.48 30.44
N THR A 471 -25.44 -6.59 30.66
CA THR A 471 -25.81 -7.59 31.68
C THR A 471 -25.33 -7.28 33.10
N ASP A 472 -24.37 -6.39 33.28
CA ASP A 472 -23.84 -6.02 34.61
C ASP A 472 -24.75 -4.97 35.28
N THR A 473 -25.15 -5.23 36.52
CA THR A 473 -26.05 -4.38 37.32
C THR A 473 -25.32 -3.48 38.32
N SER A 474 -23.98 -3.45 38.32
CA SER A 474 -23.16 -2.76 39.32
C SER A 474 -23.46 -1.26 39.45
N TYR A 475 -23.90 -0.61 38.36
CA TYR A 475 -24.22 0.81 38.35
C TYR A 475 -25.71 1.16 38.53
N ASP A 476 -26.62 0.19 38.41
CA ASP A 476 -28.08 0.39 38.46
C ASP A 476 -28.55 1.15 39.71
N ASN A 477 -27.96 0.81 40.86
CA ASN A 477 -28.24 1.42 42.16
C ASN A 477 -27.02 2.17 42.73
N SER A 478 -26.10 2.61 41.87
CA SER A 478 -24.83 3.21 42.31
C SER A 478 -24.98 4.59 42.94
N TRP A 479 -23.94 4.98 43.68
CA TRP A 479 -23.87 6.23 44.43
C TRP A 479 -24.10 7.49 43.59
N HIS A 480 -23.84 7.47 42.29
CA HIS A 480 -24.14 8.59 41.37
C HIS A 480 -25.61 9.01 41.45
N LYS A 481 -26.53 8.05 41.63
CA LYS A 481 -27.98 8.28 41.66
C LYS A 481 -28.54 8.63 43.06
N THR A 482 -27.75 8.43 44.12
CA THR A 482 -28.25 8.40 45.51
C THR A 482 -27.47 9.26 46.50
N ALA A 483 -26.25 9.67 46.17
CA ALA A 483 -25.37 10.44 47.06
C ALA A 483 -25.35 11.96 46.78
N PRO A 484 -25.39 12.43 45.52
CA PRO A 484 -25.64 13.83 45.20
C PRO A 484 -27.02 14.34 45.67
N LEU A 485 -27.21 15.66 45.68
CA LEU A 485 -28.49 16.23 45.25
C LEU A 485 -28.87 15.56 43.93
N LYS A 486 -30.13 15.14 43.74
CA LYS A 486 -30.65 14.53 42.48
C LYS A 486 -30.39 15.33 41.17
N GLU A 487 -29.82 16.52 41.30
CA GLU A 487 -29.73 17.62 40.34
C GLU A 487 -28.30 18.21 40.27
N SER A 488 -27.33 17.62 41.00
CA SER A 488 -25.94 18.09 41.06
C SER A 488 -25.02 17.25 40.19
N ALA A 489 -24.22 17.91 39.37
CA ALA A 489 -23.05 17.31 38.73
C ALA A 489 -22.05 16.71 39.73
N ILE A 490 -21.22 15.80 39.22
CA ILE A 490 -20.20 15.02 39.91
C ILE A 490 -18.87 15.20 39.17
N TYR A 491 -17.94 15.96 39.77
CA TYR A 491 -16.64 16.24 39.16
C TYR A 491 -15.49 15.60 39.93
N THR A 492 -14.58 14.92 39.23
CA THR A 492 -13.42 14.26 39.84
C THR A 492 -12.18 15.14 39.71
N VAL A 493 -11.56 15.47 40.84
CA VAL A 493 -10.36 16.31 40.92
C VAL A 493 -9.34 15.63 41.83
N GLY A 494 -8.13 15.39 41.29
CA GLY A 494 -7.06 14.69 42.01
C GLY A 494 -7.49 13.30 42.51
N GLY A 495 -8.10 12.49 41.63
CA GLY A 495 -8.60 11.14 41.91
C GLY A 495 -9.83 11.02 42.84
N ASN A 496 -10.30 12.13 43.42
CA ASN A 496 -11.44 12.16 44.34
C ASN A 496 -12.65 12.82 43.66
N SER A 497 -13.84 12.27 43.84
CA SER A 497 -15.07 12.78 43.22
C SER A 497 -15.83 13.71 44.17
N TYR A 498 -16.31 14.84 43.65
CA TYR A 498 -16.96 15.90 44.42
C TYR A 498 -18.35 16.20 43.85
N TYR A 499 -19.31 16.43 44.75
CA TYR A 499 -20.71 16.72 44.43
C TYR A 499 -21.34 17.55 45.55
N LEU A 500 -22.47 18.20 45.30
CA LEU A 500 -23.21 18.93 46.33
C LEU A 500 -24.30 18.05 46.95
N LYS A 501 -24.54 18.24 48.24
CA LYS A 501 -25.67 17.65 48.98
C LYS A 501 -26.45 18.74 49.69
N SER A 502 -27.79 18.64 49.73
CA SER A 502 -28.62 19.54 50.53
C SER A 502 -28.34 19.42 52.02
N GLU A 503 -28.19 20.56 52.69
CA GLU A 503 -28.36 20.67 54.14
C GLU A 503 -29.84 20.94 54.43
N ILE A 504 -30.47 20.09 55.23
CA ILE A 504 -31.88 20.22 55.64
C ILE A 504 -32.00 20.80 57.05
N VAL A 505 -33.16 21.37 57.40
CA VAL A 505 -33.42 21.84 58.77
C VAL A 505 -33.74 20.65 59.68
N ASP A 506 -32.96 20.47 60.74
CA ASP A 506 -33.15 19.39 61.71
C ASP A 506 -34.55 19.44 62.37
N GLY A 507 -35.28 18.33 62.31
CA GLY A 507 -36.65 18.23 62.84
C GLY A 507 -37.74 18.84 61.94
N ALA A 508 -37.40 19.42 60.80
CA ALA A 508 -38.34 19.80 59.75
C ALA A 508 -38.64 18.62 58.80
N PRO A 509 -39.67 18.72 57.93
CA PRO A 509 -39.84 17.77 56.82
C PRO A 509 -38.60 17.73 55.91
N ASN A 510 -38.23 16.54 55.42
CA ASN A 510 -37.03 16.28 54.60
C ASN A 510 -36.92 17.09 53.29
N THR A 511 -37.93 17.90 52.94
CA THR A 511 -37.92 18.82 51.80
C THR A 511 -37.30 20.17 52.12
N ILE A 512 -37.22 20.58 53.40
CA ILE A 512 -36.86 21.95 53.78
C ILE A 512 -35.34 22.14 53.84
N ILE A 513 -34.82 22.95 52.91
CA ILE A 513 -33.40 23.19 52.69
C ILE A 513 -32.92 24.44 53.47
N ARG A 514 -31.86 24.31 54.27
CA ARG A 514 -31.12 25.45 54.88
C ARG A 514 -29.91 25.89 54.04
N GLY A 515 -29.35 25.00 53.24
CA GLY A 515 -28.18 25.29 52.41
C GLY A 515 -27.64 24.05 51.71
N ALA A 516 -26.33 23.99 51.52
CA ALA A 516 -25.67 22.88 50.85
C ALA A 516 -24.28 22.59 51.42
N ALA A 517 -23.85 21.33 51.29
CA ALA A 517 -22.52 20.86 51.63
C ALA A 517 -21.78 20.42 50.37
N LEU A 518 -20.52 20.83 50.25
CA LEU A 518 -19.62 20.22 49.28
C LEU A 518 -19.12 18.90 49.87
N MET A 519 -19.48 17.80 49.21
CA MET A 519 -19.10 16.45 49.60
C MET A 519 -17.88 16.01 48.79
N LYS A 520 -17.05 15.18 49.42
CA LYS A 520 -15.93 14.46 48.81
C LYS A 520 -16.18 12.97 48.93
N ARG A 521 -15.97 12.23 47.85
CA ARG A 521 -15.88 10.78 47.80
C ARG A 521 -14.47 10.37 47.38
N ASP A 522 -13.79 9.57 48.18
CA ASP A 522 -12.46 9.03 47.81
C ASP A 522 -12.57 7.78 46.94
N SER A 523 -11.42 7.30 46.44
CA SER A 523 -11.32 6.11 45.59
C SER A 523 -11.67 4.79 46.30
N SER A 524 -11.70 4.77 47.64
CA SER A 524 -12.19 3.63 48.44
C SER A 524 -13.71 3.72 48.69
N GLY A 525 -14.36 4.79 48.24
CA GLY A 525 -15.78 5.04 48.43
C GLY A 525 -16.16 5.60 49.80
N ASN A 526 -15.21 6.08 50.61
CA ASN A 526 -15.54 6.84 51.82
C ASN A 526 -16.08 8.21 51.42
N VAL A 527 -17.08 8.71 52.14
CA VAL A 527 -17.67 10.03 51.92
C VAL A 527 -17.39 10.93 53.12
N THR A 528 -16.84 12.12 52.85
CA THR A 528 -16.62 13.16 53.86
C THR A 528 -17.20 14.50 53.40
N THR A 529 -17.66 15.31 54.35
CA THR A 529 -18.00 16.71 54.08
C THR A 529 -16.72 17.53 53.98
N VAL A 530 -16.53 18.26 52.88
CA VAL A 530 -15.45 19.25 52.75
C VAL A 530 -15.80 20.47 53.60
N LYS A 531 -17.00 21.03 53.38
CA LYS A 531 -17.58 22.13 54.16
C LYS A 531 -19.09 22.21 53.90
N SER A 532 -19.87 22.44 54.96
CA SER A 532 -21.30 22.79 54.88
C SER A 532 -21.46 24.31 54.94
N PHE A 533 -22.46 24.82 54.22
CA PHE A 533 -22.78 26.24 54.14
C PHE A 533 -24.29 26.44 54.28
N ASP A 534 -24.69 27.33 55.18
CA ASP A 534 -26.06 27.86 55.22
C ASP A 534 -26.24 28.94 54.14
N ILE A 535 -27.48 29.09 53.65
CA ILE A 535 -27.85 30.24 52.81
C ILE A 535 -27.66 31.52 53.63
N LYS A 536 -26.81 32.44 53.14
CA LYS A 536 -26.66 33.75 53.78
C LYS A 536 -28.01 34.46 53.84
N ASN A 537 -28.28 35.10 54.97
CA ASN A 537 -29.55 35.76 55.29
C ASN A 537 -30.76 34.80 55.35
N LEU A 538 -30.69 33.69 56.08
CA LEU A 538 -31.90 33.03 56.60
C LEU A 538 -32.64 33.93 57.62
N GLY A 539 -33.18 35.10 57.21
CA GLY A 539 -33.71 36.07 58.20
C GLY A 539 -34.52 37.30 57.78
N ASN A 540 -35.84 37.16 57.55
CA ASN A 540 -36.83 38.25 57.48
C ASN A 540 -37.96 38.04 58.51
N GLY A 541 -38.09 38.83 59.58
CA GLY A 541 -37.13 39.77 60.16
C GLY A 541 -36.54 39.16 61.43
N ALA A 542 -35.22 38.95 61.44
CA ALA A 542 -34.53 38.09 62.40
C ALA A 542 -35.06 36.63 62.41
N GLY A 543 -34.61 35.82 61.45
CA GLY A 543 -34.51 34.36 61.67
C GLY A 543 -35.10 33.36 60.65
N ASN A 544 -35.84 33.76 59.61
CA ASN A 544 -36.10 32.90 58.45
C ASN A 544 -36.18 33.67 57.12
N TRP A 545 -35.45 33.25 56.08
CA TRP A 545 -35.86 33.43 54.67
C TRP A 545 -36.58 32.14 54.24
N PRO A 546 -37.12 32.01 53.01
CA PRO A 546 -37.92 30.86 52.67
C PRO A 546 -37.21 29.53 52.93
N MET A 547 -37.86 28.70 53.73
CA MET A 547 -37.62 27.26 53.83
C MET A 547 -37.99 26.63 52.48
N TYR A 548 -37.11 26.76 51.49
CA TYR A 548 -37.34 26.24 50.14
C TYR A 548 -37.47 24.72 50.18
N ASN A 549 -38.41 24.19 49.40
CA ASN A 549 -38.67 22.75 49.25
C ASN A 549 -37.77 22.07 48.20
N ILE A 550 -36.73 22.78 47.74
CA ILE A 550 -35.81 22.45 46.64
C ILE A 550 -34.46 23.12 46.91
N CYS A 551 -33.36 22.55 46.41
CA CYS A 551 -32.02 23.11 46.55
C CYS A 551 -31.56 23.78 45.25
N PHE A 552 -31.37 25.10 45.30
CA PHE A 552 -30.91 25.92 44.16
C PHE A 552 -29.39 25.98 43.98
N SER A 553 -28.66 25.03 44.57
CA SER A 553 -27.20 24.95 44.44
C SER A 553 -26.83 24.09 43.24
N ARG A 554 -25.91 24.56 42.39
CA ARG A 554 -25.35 23.83 41.26
C ARG A 554 -23.82 23.77 41.40
N LEU A 555 -23.21 22.68 40.93
CA LEU A 555 -21.76 22.47 40.91
C LEU A 555 -21.27 22.48 39.48
N SER A 556 -20.23 23.26 39.19
CA SER A 556 -19.53 23.24 37.90
C SER A 556 -18.02 23.06 38.13
N CYS A 557 -17.28 22.66 37.10
CA CYS A 557 -15.83 22.54 37.15
C CYS A 557 -15.19 23.21 35.94
N SER A 558 -14.12 23.97 36.18
CA SER A 558 -13.23 24.50 35.16
C SER A 558 -11.78 24.29 35.61
N GLN A 559 -11.04 23.54 34.80
CA GLN A 559 -9.61 23.20 34.93
C GLN A 559 -9.19 22.65 36.32
N GLY A 560 -10.05 21.84 36.94
CA GLY A 560 -9.81 21.28 38.28
C GLY A 560 -10.10 22.23 39.44
N VAL A 561 -10.73 23.38 39.18
CA VAL A 561 -11.36 24.23 40.19
C VAL A 561 -12.87 23.94 40.19
N LEU A 562 -13.41 23.66 41.36
CA LEU A 562 -14.83 23.39 41.58
C LEU A 562 -15.53 24.70 41.96
N TYR A 563 -16.58 25.05 41.23
CA TYR A 563 -17.35 26.28 41.44
C TYR A 563 -18.79 25.95 41.82
N PHE A 564 -19.32 26.57 42.87
CA PHE A 564 -20.70 26.32 43.32
C PHE A 564 -21.31 27.51 44.03
N ASN A 565 -22.65 27.62 43.98
CA ASN A 565 -23.41 28.63 44.71
C ASN A 565 -24.09 28.00 45.93
N VAL A 566 -24.25 28.79 47.00
CA VAL A 566 -25.15 28.47 48.12
C VAL A 566 -25.98 29.69 48.41
N GLY A 567 -27.23 29.67 47.92
CA GLY A 567 -27.98 30.90 47.69
C GLY A 567 -27.20 31.82 46.76
N ASN A 568 -27.06 33.09 47.16
CA ASN A 568 -26.40 34.12 46.36
C ASN A 568 -24.87 34.24 46.57
N SER A 569 -24.25 33.40 47.40
CA SER A 569 -22.79 33.34 47.57
C SER A 569 -22.18 32.29 46.67
N ILE A 570 -21.12 32.65 45.93
CA ILE A 570 -20.43 31.81 44.97
C ILE A 570 -19.03 31.48 45.52
N TYR A 571 -18.74 30.18 45.56
CA TYR A 571 -17.53 29.61 46.13
C TYR A 571 -16.67 28.94 45.05
N ALA A 572 -15.36 28.97 45.25
CA ALA A 572 -14.38 28.21 44.48
C ALA A 572 -13.59 27.28 45.42
N TYR A 573 -13.34 26.06 44.97
CA TYR A 573 -12.51 25.08 45.69
C TYR A 573 -11.54 24.41 44.72
N LYS A 574 -10.24 24.63 44.92
CA LYS A 574 -9.15 23.95 44.23
C LYS A 574 -8.48 22.99 45.22
N PRO A 575 -8.80 21.67 45.22
CA PRO A 575 -8.34 20.74 46.26
C PRO A 575 -6.82 20.63 46.44
N SER A 576 -6.05 21.00 45.42
CA SER A 576 -4.58 21.00 45.45
C SER A 576 -3.96 22.25 46.08
N ALA A 577 -4.75 23.29 46.37
CA ALA A 577 -4.26 24.60 46.79
C ALA A 577 -5.02 25.20 48.00
N TYR A 578 -6.31 24.92 48.14
CA TYR A 578 -7.14 25.48 49.21
C TYR A 578 -7.49 24.40 50.24
N THR A 579 -7.35 24.71 51.53
CA THR A 579 -7.76 23.83 52.63
C THR A 579 -9.28 23.74 52.79
N GLU A 580 -10.00 24.78 52.37
CA GLU A 580 -11.47 24.86 52.35
C GLU A 580 -11.96 25.72 51.17
N PRO A 581 -13.24 25.64 50.75
CA PRO A 581 -13.78 26.49 49.68
C PRO A 581 -13.83 27.98 50.08
N VAL A 582 -13.41 28.83 49.15
CA VAL A 582 -13.29 30.29 49.33
C VAL A 582 -14.43 30.99 48.57
N GLU A 583 -15.11 31.95 49.19
CA GLU A 583 -16.12 32.75 48.50
C GLU A 583 -15.45 33.75 47.54
N ILE A 584 -15.67 33.59 46.23
CA ILE A 584 -15.09 34.46 45.19
C ILE A 584 -16.03 35.59 44.76
N TYR A 585 -17.34 35.44 44.91
CA TYR A 585 -18.34 36.43 44.53
C TYR A 585 -19.60 36.30 45.40
N GLN A 586 -20.36 37.37 45.56
CA GLN A 586 -21.68 37.33 46.18
C GLN A 586 -22.62 38.23 45.37
N TYR A 587 -23.70 37.66 44.84
CA TYR A 587 -24.72 38.40 44.10
C TYR A 587 -25.59 39.21 45.07
N THR A 588 -25.70 40.52 44.82
CA THR A 588 -26.47 41.46 45.65
C THR A 588 -27.50 42.19 44.81
N ASP A 589 -28.77 41.97 45.10
CA ASP A 589 -29.91 42.55 44.38
C ASP A 589 -30.94 43.12 45.36
N ALA A 590 -31.57 44.24 44.99
CA ALA A 590 -32.50 44.96 45.85
C ALA A 590 -33.91 44.33 45.94
N ASN A 591 -34.24 43.40 45.04
CA ASN A 591 -35.58 42.82 44.90
C ASN A 591 -35.67 41.40 45.50
N ASN A 592 -34.65 40.95 46.22
CA ASN A 592 -34.50 39.59 46.76
C ASN A 592 -34.51 38.49 45.67
N ARG A 593 -33.97 38.79 44.48
CA ARG A 593 -33.74 37.78 43.44
C ARG A 593 -32.63 36.81 43.87
N ILE A 594 -32.73 35.56 43.43
CA ILE A 594 -31.84 34.47 43.87
C ILE A 594 -31.10 33.82 42.70
N VAL A 595 -29.85 33.39 42.95
CA VAL A 595 -29.07 32.57 42.03
C VAL A 595 -29.62 31.13 42.09
N THR A 596 -30.07 30.61 40.95
CA THR A 596 -30.65 29.25 40.82
C THR A 596 -29.89 28.35 39.86
N GLY A 597 -29.03 28.92 39.01
CA GLY A 597 -28.12 28.18 38.15
C GLY A 597 -26.71 28.77 38.15
N LEU A 598 -25.72 27.93 37.88
CA LEU A 598 -24.30 28.26 37.83
C LEU A 598 -23.57 27.31 36.87
N LEU A 599 -22.81 27.88 35.93
CA LEU A 599 -21.97 27.15 34.97
C LEU A 599 -20.66 27.91 34.74
N SER A 600 -19.52 27.23 34.76
CA SER A 600 -18.20 27.83 34.48
C SER A 600 -17.65 27.34 33.13
N ASP A 601 -17.47 28.25 32.16
CA ASP A 601 -16.68 27.99 30.94
C ASP A 601 -15.38 28.81 31.00
N GLY A 602 -14.30 28.12 31.33
CA GLY A 602 -12.95 28.69 31.31
C GLY A 602 -12.74 29.87 32.26
N ASN A 603 -12.82 31.09 31.74
CA ASN A 603 -12.50 32.34 32.47
C ASN A 603 -13.72 33.11 32.98
N GLU A 604 -14.93 32.71 32.60
CA GLU A 604 -16.18 33.30 33.07
C GLU A 604 -17.12 32.24 33.65
N MET A 605 -18.09 32.70 34.43
CA MET A 605 -19.14 31.88 35.02
C MET A 605 -20.49 32.53 34.77
N THR A 606 -21.39 31.82 34.11
CA THR A 606 -22.79 32.25 33.94
C THR A 606 -23.57 31.90 35.20
N LEU A 607 -24.13 32.92 35.84
CA LEU A 607 -25.09 32.79 36.93
C LEU A 607 -26.50 33.08 36.40
N GLU A 608 -27.45 32.28 36.84
CA GLU A 608 -28.85 32.37 36.42
C GLU A 608 -29.73 32.86 37.57
N ILE A 609 -30.51 33.91 37.31
CA ILE A 609 -31.17 34.73 38.33
C ILE A 609 -32.70 34.61 38.24
N TYR A 610 -33.29 33.96 39.24
CA TYR A 610 -34.73 33.78 39.38
C TYR A 610 -35.34 34.89 40.24
N ASN A 611 -36.48 35.41 39.81
CA ASN A 611 -37.30 36.32 40.61
C ASN A 611 -38.51 35.57 41.23
N PRO A 612 -38.49 35.29 42.55
CA PRO A 612 -39.58 34.60 43.22
C PRO A 612 -40.89 35.41 43.25
N GLN A 613 -40.83 36.75 43.10
CA GLN A 613 -42.03 37.60 43.13
C GLN A 613 -42.93 37.42 41.90
N ILE A 614 -42.36 37.04 40.76
CA ILE A 614 -43.09 36.75 39.51
C ILE A 614 -43.02 35.28 39.09
N SER A 615 -42.33 34.44 39.87
CA SER A 615 -42.10 33.02 39.61
C SER A 615 -41.52 32.73 38.22
N LYS A 616 -40.51 33.51 37.81
CA LYS A 616 -39.85 33.38 36.50
C LYS A 616 -38.35 33.63 36.57
N MET A 617 -37.66 33.08 35.59
CA MET A 617 -36.32 33.53 35.23
C MET A 617 -36.38 34.94 34.62
N GLU A 618 -35.47 35.82 35.03
CA GLU A 618 -35.38 37.19 34.50
C GLU A 618 -34.07 37.45 33.76
N GLU A 619 -32.96 36.91 34.26
CA GLU A 619 -31.62 37.40 33.89
C GLU A 619 -30.60 36.24 33.96
N LYS A 620 -29.66 36.21 33.02
CA LYS A 620 -28.40 35.44 33.14
C LYS A 620 -27.26 36.46 33.08
N ILE A 621 -26.31 36.36 34.02
CA ILE A 621 -25.18 37.30 34.16
C ILE A 621 -23.86 36.53 34.11
N ASN A 622 -22.83 37.11 33.48
CA ASN A 622 -21.49 36.54 33.50
C ASN A 622 -20.65 37.18 34.62
N VAL A 623 -19.88 36.36 35.33
CA VAL A 623 -18.97 36.75 36.40
C VAL A 623 -17.57 36.20 36.11
N SER A 624 -16.57 37.06 36.10
CA SER A 624 -15.16 36.69 35.93
C SER A 624 -14.68 35.74 37.02
N VAL A 625 -14.03 34.63 36.65
CA VAL A 625 -13.34 33.73 37.58
C VAL A 625 -11.83 33.83 37.45
N PHE A 626 -11.09 33.73 38.56
CA PHE A 626 -9.63 33.79 38.50
C PHE A 626 -9.07 32.45 38.02
N THR A 627 -8.31 32.49 36.93
CA THR A 627 -7.68 31.34 36.30
C THR A 627 -6.19 31.59 36.11
N LEU A 628 -5.39 30.52 36.16
CA LEU A 628 -3.98 30.50 35.78
C LEU A 628 -3.75 29.35 34.80
N ARG A 629 -3.22 29.67 33.63
CA ARG A 629 -2.93 28.73 32.53
C ARG A 629 -1.45 28.83 32.15
N ALA A 630 -0.91 27.79 31.52
CA ALA A 630 0.38 27.83 30.82
C ALA A 630 0.19 27.31 29.38
N SER A 631 0.96 27.85 28.43
CA SER A 631 0.94 27.37 27.04
C SER A 631 1.49 25.94 26.90
N GLU A 632 2.43 25.56 27.78
CA GLU A 632 2.92 24.20 27.99
C GLU A 632 3.30 24.05 29.47
N THR A 633 3.16 22.84 30.02
CA THR A 633 3.53 22.47 31.40
C THR A 633 4.64 21.42 31.46
N LYS A 634 4.93 20.73 30.35
CA LYS A 634 6.00 19.73 30.23
C LYS A 634 6.88 20.04 29.01
N VAL A 635 8.08 20.56 29.26
CA VAL A 635 9.07 20.90 28.22
C VAL A 635 10.28 19.98 28.26
N LYS A 636 11.12 20.08 27.23
CA LYS A 636 12.38 19.33 27.06
C LYS A 636 13.58 20.22 27.31
N VAL A 637 14.63 19.74 27.96
CA VAL A 637 15.89 20.49 28.14
C VAL A 637 16.34 21.05 26.79
N GLY A 638 16.62 22.35 26.74
CA GLY A 638 16.98 23.05 25.50
C GLY A 638 15.80 23.63 24.69
N TYR A 639 14.57 23.64 25.22
CA TYR A 639 13.40 24.26 24.57
C TYR A 639 13.69 25.68 24.06
N THR A 640 13.37 25.93 22.79
CA THR A 640 13.50 27.27 22.17
C THR A 640 12.22 28.08 22.32
N THR A 641 11.06 27.42 22.28
CA THR A 641 9.76 28.03 22.57
C THR A 641 9.51 28.00 24.08
N ALA A 642 9.72 29.14 24.75
CA ALA A 642 9.47 29.28 26.18
C ALA A 642 7.97 29.20 26.53
N PRO A 643 7.58 28.48 27.59
CA PRO A 643 6.21 28.51 28.09
C PRO A 643 5.78 29.92 28.49
N VAL A 644 4.54 30.28 28.18
CA VAL A 644 3.89 31.53 28.62
C VAL A 644 2.83 31.18 29.65
N LEU A 645 2.96 31.72 30.86
CA LEU A 645 1.93 31.70 31.89
C LEU A 645 0.95 32.84 31.65
N THR A 646 -0.35 32.60 31.83
CA THR A 646 -1.40 33.60 31.63
C THR A 646 -2.46 33.48 32.71
N ALA A 647 -2.69 34.58 33.42
CA ALA A 647 -3.77 34.77 34.38
C ALA A 647 -4.99 35.45 33.72
N ASN A 648 -6.17 35.43 34.35
CA ASN A 648 -7.36 36.12 33.81
C ASN A 648 -7.07 37.63 33.61
N PRO A 649 -7.19 38.18 32.38
CA PRO A 649 -6.90 39.60 32.09
C PRO A 649 -7.89 40.61 32.69
N GLN A 650 -9.05 40.17 33.21
CA GLN A 650 -9.99 41.02 33.95
C GLN A 650 -9.56 41.25 35.42
N ALA A 651 -8.56 40.51 35.92
CA ALA A 651 -7.94 40.79 37.21
C ALA A 651 -6.97 41.98 37.12
N THR A 652 -6.58 42.55 38.26
CA THR A 652 -5.74 43.75 38.36
C THR A 652 -4.65 43.60 39.41
N GLY A 653 -3.57 44.38 39.30
CA GLY A 653 -2.49 44.39 40.30
C GLY A 653 -1.68 43.08 40.36
N PHE A 654 -1.39 42.48 39.20
CA PHE A 654 -0.64 41.23 39.12
C PHE A 654 0.76 41.36 39.75
N THR A 655 1.15 40.35 40.52
CA THR A 655 2.50 40.15 41.05
C THR A 655 2.85 38.69 40.85
N TRP A 656 3.86 38.40 40.02
CA TRP A 656 4.35 37.03 39.83
C TRP A 656 5.47 36.68 40.81
N SER A 657 5.53 35.40 41.20
CA SER A 657 6.59 34.83 42.03
C SER A 657 7.04 33.48 41.48
N LYS A 658 8.29 33.08 41.73
CA LYS A 658 8.76 31.70 41.55
C LYS A 658 9.30 31.10 42.84
N GLN A 659 9.25 29.78 42.96
CA GLN A 659 9.75 29.09 44.15
C GLN A 659 11.24 28.76 43.99
N LEU A 660 12.07 29.26 44.91
CA LEU A 660 13.50 28.99 44.98
C LEU A 660 13.84 28.52 46.40
N ASN A 661 14.53 27.38 46.52
CA ASN A 661 14.89 26.74 47.79
C ASN A 661 13.72 26.58 48.79
N GLY A 662 12.50 26.39 48.27
CA GLY A 662 11.25 26.29 49.04
C GLY A 662 10.55 27.63 49.32
N SER A 663 11.28 28.75 49.27
CA SER A 663 10.75 30.11 49.45
C SER A 663 10.16 30.69 48.17
N TRP A 664 9.23 31.63 48.30
CA TRP A 664 8.66 32.37 47.17
C TRP A 664 9.39 33.70 46.96
N GLU A 665 10.03 33.87 45.80
CA GLU A 665 10.68 35.11 45.39
C GLU A 665 9.88 35.84 44.32
N THR A 666 9.69 37.16 44.47
CA THR A 666 8.96 38.00 43.51
C THR A 666 9.79 38.21 42.24
N ILE A 667 9.14 38.03 41.08
CA ILE A 667 9.78 38.24 39.78
C ILE A 667 9.67 39.72 39.42
N ASN A 668 10.73 40.48 39.67
CA ASN A 668 10.75 41.93 39.44
C ASN A 668 10.38 42.31 38.00
N GLY A 669 9.42 43.21 37.85
CA GLY A 669 8.91 43.68 36.56
C GLY A 669 7.78 42.82 35.95
N ALA A 670 7.56 41.61 36.45
CA ALA A 670 6.42 40.77 36.04
C ALA A 670 5.13 41.25 36.74
N ASN A 671 4.54 42.30 36.18
CA ASN A 671 3.34 42.99 36.69
C ASN A 671 2.12 42.88 35.74
N GLY A 672 2.25 42.10 34.65
CA GLY A 672 1.20 41.90 33.65
C GLY A 672 0.33 40.67 33.92
N SER A 673 -0.76 40.52 33.15
CA SER A 673 -1.61 39.32 33.17
C SER A 673 -0.94 38.07 32.61
N SER A 674 0.26 38.18 32.03
CA SER A 674 1.07 37.06 31.57
C SER A 674 2.54 37.19 31.95
N TYR A 675 3.24 36.07 31.97
CA TYR A 675 4.67 35.96 32.24
C TYR A 675 5.30 34.84 31.40
N THR A 676 6.35 35.15 30.64
CA THR A 676 7.11 34.15 29.88
C THR A 676 8.20 33.55 30.76
N ILE A 677 8.24 32.22 30.84
CA ILE A 677 9.25 31.45 31.59
C ILE A 677 10.64 31.70 31.01
N GLU A 678 11.67 31.73 31.86
CA GLU A 678 13.06 31.83 31.40
C GLU A 678 13.47 30.64 30.51
N THR A 679 14.38 30.84 29.55
CA THR A 679 14.93 29.75 28.73
C THR A 679 16.16 29.11 29.38
N GLY A 680 16.51 27.89 28.95
CA GLY A 680 17.72 27.21 29.43
C GLY A 680 17.63 26.62 30.83
N LEU A 681 16.41 26.46 31.39
CA LEU A 681 16.22 25.73 32.64
C LEU A 681 16.73 24.27 32.50
N PRO A 682 17.52 23.75 33.45
CA PRO A 682 17.89 22.34 33.48
C PRO A 682 16.69 21.44 33.81
N LYS A 683 16.88 20.12 33.70
CA LYS A 683 15.89 19.12 34.12
C LYS A 683 15.45 19.37 35.56
N GLY A 684 14.14 19.49 35.79
CA GLY A 684 13.61 19.89 37.09
C GLY A 684 12.11 20.14 37.11
N SER A 685 11.62 20.64 38.24
CA SER A 685 10.22 21.02 38.46
C SER A 685 10.19 22.41 39.09
N TYR A 686 9.57 23.36 38.38
CA TYR A 686 9.64 24.79 38.68
C TYR A 686 8.24 25.29 39.00
N ARG A 687 8.05 25.85 40.20
CA ARG A 687 6.75 26.40 40.62
C ARG A 687 6.71 27.91 40.44
N TYR A 688 5.61 28.38 39.86
CA TYR A 688 5.31 29.78 39.67
C TYR A 688 3.95 30.10 40.28
N ARG A 689 3.81 31.31 40.81
CA ARG A 689 2.57 31.82 41.42
C ARG A 689 2.27 33.19 40.83
N VAL A 690 0.98 33.50 40.70
CA VAL A 690 0.50 34.87 40.49
C VAL A 690 -0.42 35.27 41.65
N SER A 691 -0.33 36.52 42.09
CA SER A 691 -1.30 37.16 42.98
C SER A 691 -1.87 38.39 42.29
N ALA A 692 -3.17 38.64 42.44
CA ALA A 692 -3.90 39.75 41.83
C ALA A 692 -5.17 40.10 42.65
N ALA A 693 -5.97 41.05 42.17
CA ALA A 693 -7.30 41.35 42.66
C ALA A 693 -8.36 41.21 41.55
N LEU A 694 -9.45 40.50 41.84
CA LEU A 694 -10.59 40.29 40.95
C LEU A 694 -11.90 40.50 41.74
N ASN A 695 -12.88 41.19 41.17
CA ASN A 695 -14.15 41.52 41.82
C ASN A 695 -13.99 42.18 43.21
N GLY A 696 -12.91 42.93 43.42
CA GLY A 696 -12.57 43.57 44.70
C GLY A 696 -11.96 42.64 45.77
N LYS A 697 -11.82 41.34 45.49
CA LYS A 697 -11.18 40.35 46.38
C LYS A 697 -9.76 40.03 45.91
N ALA A 698 -8.86 39.78 46.86
CA ALA A 698 -7.53 39.26 46.56
C ALA A 698 -7.63 37.80 46.10
N VAL A 699 -6.89 37.45 45.05
CA VAL A 699 -6.87 36.13 44.42
C VAL A 699 -5.44 35.72 44.10
N SER A 700 -5.13 34.43 44.18
CA SER A 700 -3.83 33.88 43.83
C SER A 700 -3.97 32.43 43.37
N ASP A 701 -3.09 32.00 42.47
CA ASP A 701 -2.99 30.61 42.05
C ASP A 701 -1.55 30.24 41.65
N GLU A 702 -1.27 28.94 41.66
CA GLU A 702 0.05 28.33 41.43
C GLU A 702 0.03 27.32 40.27
N ILE A 703 1.14 27.25 39.55
CA ILE A 703 1.35 26.33 38.41
C ILE A 703 2.78 25.76 38.42
N VAL A 704 2.94 24.57 37.85
CA VAL A 704 4.21 23.84 37.83
C VAL A 704 4.62 23.57 36.39
N ILE A 705 5.87 23.91 36.07
CA ILE A 705 6.52 23.62 34.78
C ILE A 705 7.56 22.54 35.02
N ILE A 706 7.48 21.43 34.28
CA ILE A 706 8.39 20.29 34.39
C ILE A 706 9.30 20.29 33.17
N VAL A 707 10.61 20.31 33.40
CA VAL A 707 11.64 20.17 32.36
C VAL A 707 12.17 18.73 32.39
N THR A 708 12.08 18.03 31.28
CA THR A 708 12.47 16.62 31.12
C THR A 708 13.54 16.44 30.05
N ASP A 709 14.25 15.31 30.05
CA ASP A 709 15.27 15.03 29.03
C ASP A 709 14.63 14.78 27.65
N GLN A 710 15.35 15.12 26.57
CA GLN A 710 15.02 14.68 25.20
C GLN A 710 15.01 13.15 25.11
N GLU A 711 14.19 12.62 24.21
CA GLU A 711 14.00 11.17 24.06
C GLU A 711 14.92 10.56 22.98
N GLU A 712 15.22 9.27 23.11
CA GLU A 712 15.99 8.54 22.09
C GLU A 712 15.10 8.16 20.91
N GLN A 713 15.56 8.34 19.66
CA GLN A 713 14.88 7.84 18.47
C GLN A 713 15.10 6.31 18.33
N LYS A 714 14.52 5.53 19.24
CA LYS A 714 14.81 4.09 19.45
C LYS A 714 14.57 3.21 18.22
N ASN A 715 13.72 3.66 17.30
CA ASN A 715 13.37 2.94 16.08
C ASN A 715 14.33 3.23 14.91
N PHE A 716 15.22 4.23 15.01
CA PHE A 716 16.02 4.70 13.88
C PHE A 716 17.07 3.68 13.44
N SER A 717 16.80 2.99 12.32
CA SER A 717 17.56 1.82 11.91
C SER A 717 17.59 1.58 10.39
N PHE A 718 18.67 0.96 9.91
CA PHE A 718 18.64 0.22 8.65
C PHE A 718 17.95 -1.14 8.86
N SER A 719 17.15 -1.57 7.89
CA SER A 719 16.48 -2.88 7.90
C SER A 719 17.44 -4.07 7.86
N GLU A 720 18.62 -3.90 7.27
CA GLU A 720 19.69 -4.92 7.22
C GLU A 720 20.98 -4.38 7.87
N LYS A 721 21.60 -5.17 8.76
CA LYS A 721 22.90 -4.81 9.39
C LYS A 721 24.09 -5.00 8.45
N SER A 722 23.91 -5.76 7.38
CA SER A 722 24.90 -5.98 6.34
C SER A 722 24.24 -6.34 5.01
N LYS A 723 24.72 -5.73 3.92
CA LYS A 723 24.29 -6.02 2.55
C LYS A 723 25.46 -6.52 1.72
N THR A 724 25.24 -7.54 0.90
CA THR A 724 26.22 -8.00 -0.10
C THR A 724 25.69 -7.75 -1.51
N VAL A 725 26.51 -7.16 -2.36
CA VAL A 725 26.25 -6.88 -3.78
C VAL A 725 27.45 -7.32 -4.62
N THR A 726 27.30 -7.46 -5.93
CA THR A 726 28.38 -7.84 -6.85
C THR A 726 28.95 -6.63 -7.57
N TYR A 727 30.24 -6.69 -7.90
CA TYR A 727 30.85 -5.69 -8.76
C TYR A 727 30.18 -5.61 -10.15
N GLY A 728 29.77 -4.40 -10.53
CA GLY A 728 29.04 -4.15 -11.76
C GLY A 728 27.50 -4.24 -11.64
N ASP A 729 26.96 -4.44 -10.44
CA ASP A 729 25.53 -4.25 -10.20
C ASP A 729 25.14 -2.77 -10.31
N ASN A 730 23.88 -2.50 -10.63
CA ASN A 730 23.36 -1.14 -10.80
C ASN A 730 23.33 -0.36 -9.47
N PRO A 731 23.37 1.00 -9.50
CA PRO A 731 23.11 1.83 -8.32
C PRO A 731 21.77 1.51 -7.67
N PHE A 732 21.73 1.51 -6.33
CA PHE A 732 20.58 1.08 -5.54
C PHE A 732 20.37 1.98 -4.31
N MET A 733 19.23 1.86 -3.64
CA MET A 733 18.91 2.67 -2.46
C MET A 733 19.29 1.95 -1.16
N MET A 734 19.85 2.68 -0.19
CA MET A 734 19.96 2.26 1.20
C MET A 734 19.34 3.33 2.10
N THR A 735 18.14 3.08 2.60
CA THR A 735 17.42 3.98 3.50
C THR A 735 17.39 3.45 4.92
N ALA A 736 17.56 4.36 5.89
CA ALA A 736 17.22 4.10 7.29
C ALA A 736 15.79 4.60 7.54
N GLN A 737 15.06 3.89 8.40
CA GLN A 737 13.67 4.18 8.76
C GLN A 737 13.56 4.42 10.27
N GLY A 738 12.41 4.89 10.75
CA GLY A 738 12.19 5.17 12.18
C GLY A 738 12.90 6.42 12.71
N ALA A 739 13.17 7.40 11.84
CA ALA A 739 13.54 8.75 12.26
C ALA A 739 12.28 9.49 12.74
N GLU A 740 12.39 10.19 13.87
CA GLU A 740 11.23 10.82 14.53
C GLU A 740 10.82 12.13 13.83
N THR A 741 9.58 12.57 14.05
CA THR A 741 9.01 13.71 13.31
C THR A 741 9.81 15.01 13.53
N GLY A 742 10.30 15.59 12.44
CA GLY A 742 11.14 16.79 12.43
C GLY A 742 12.64 16.50 12.27
N SER A 743 13.09 15.26 12.46
CA SER A 743 14.49 14.88 12.27
C SER A 743 14.86 14.76 10.79
N ALA A 744 15.92 15.45 10.37
CA ALA A 744 16.48 15.31 9.02
C ALA A 744 17.43 14.10 8.96
N VAL A 745 17.23 13.21 7.97
CA VAL A 745 18.08 12.03 7.77
C VAL A 745 19.20 12.34 6.77
N ARG A 746 20.44 11.99 7.14
CA ARG A 746 21.66 12.23 6.34
C ARG A 746 22.55 10.98 6.28
N TYR A 747 23.10 10.69 5.11
CA TYR A 747 23.85 9.48 4.80
C TYR A 747 25.34 9.73 4.54
N SER A 748 26.19 8.74 4.83
CA SER A 748 27.64 8.77 4.55
C SER A 748 28.22 7.37 4.36
N SER A 749 29.36 7.27 3.68
CA SER A 749 30.10 6.01 3.45
C SER A 749 31.50 6.12 4.03
N SER A 750 31.92 5.12 4.81
CA SER A 750 33.27 5.04 5.38
C SER A 750 34.36 4.76 4.34
N ASN A 751 33.99 4.39 3.12
CA ASN A 751 34.93 4.16 2.02
C ASN A 751 34.28 4.49 0.66
N PRO A 752 34.17 5.79 0.29
CA PRO A 752 33.61 6.21 -0.98
C PRO A 752 34.31 5.61 -2.20
N SER A 753 35.58 5.20 -2.06
CA SER A 753 36.34 4.56 -3.14
C SER A 753 35.91 3.11 -3.44
N VAL A 754 35.15 2.47 -2.54
CA VAL A 754 34.48 1.17 -2.75
C VAL A 754 33.04 1.39 -3.19
N ALA A 755 32.30 2.19 -2.43
CA ALA A 755 30.95 2.60 -2.75
C ALA A 755 30.65 4.00 -2.19
N SER A 756 30.24 4.92 -3.05
CA SER A 756 29.79 6.27 -2.66
C SER A 756 28.29 6.26 -2.38
N ILE A 757 27.82 7.13 -1.48
CA ILE A 757 26.40 7.29 -1.18
C ILE A 757 26.00 8.78 -1.25
N GLU A 758 24.84 9.05 -1.83
CA GLU A 758 24.23 10.38 -1.93
C GLU A 758 23.70 10.85 -0.55
N PRO A 759 24.24 11.91 0.07
CA PRO A 759 23.96 12.23 1.48
C PRO A 759 22.50 12.51 1.82
N ALA A 760 21.69 13.00 0.87
CA ALA A 760 20.27 13.30 1.12
C ALA A 760 19.33 12.12 0.81
N SER A 761 19.63 11.29 -0.20
CA SER A 761 18.71 10.25 -0.68
C SER A 761 19.08 8.83 -0.26
N GLY A 762 20.32 8.56 0.16
CA GLY A 762 20.79 7.21 0.45
C GLY A 762 21.07 6.36 -0.80
N ARG A 763 21.11 6.95 -2.00
CA ARG A 763 21.46 6.24 -3.25
C ARG A 763 22.94 5.88 -3.29
N VAL A 764 23.25 4.59 -3.42
CA VAL A 764 24.59 4.00 -3.44
C VAL A 764 25.06 3.71 -4.87
N THR A 765 26.32 4.02 -5.17
CA THR A 765 27.00 3.69 -6.43
C THR A 765 28.25 2.85 -6.14
N ILE A 766 28.42 1.73 -6.85
CA ILE A 766 29.52 0.77 -6.68
C ILE A 766 30.71 1.14 -7.57
N HIS A 767 31.92 1.21 -6.99
CA HIS A 767 33.15 1.62 -7.70
C HIS A 767 34.20 0.50 -7.84
N LYS A 768 34.34 -0.39 -6.85
CA LYS A 768 35.24 -1.56 -6.85
C LYS A 768 34.82 -2.59 -5.79
N ALA A 769 35.36 -3.80 -5.87
CA ALA A 769 35.19 -4.81 -4.81
C ALA A 769 35.85 -4.39 -3.49
N GLY A 770 35.28 -4.84 -2.36
CA GLY A 770 35.73 -4.47 -1.01
C GLY A 770 34.58 -4.34 -0.02
N SER A 771 34.77 -3.55 1.05
CA SER A 771 33.71 -3.23 2.01
C SER A 771 33.75 -1.76 2.44
N ALA A 772 32.57 -1.23 2.76
CA ALA A 772 32.34 0.08 3.35
C ALA A 772 31.30 -0.06 4.47
N VAL A 773 31.36 0.80 5.48
CA VAL A 773 30.24 0.99 6.42
C VAL A 773 29.44 2.20 5.94
N ILE A 774 28.16 1.99 5.68
CA ILE A 774 27.21 3.06 5.39
C ILE A 774 26.61 3.49 6.72
N THR A 775 26.65 4.79 7.01
CA THR A 775 26.10 5.39 8.23
C THR A 775 24.97 6.33 7.87
N ALA A 776 23.81 6.13 8.49
CA ALA A 776 22.71 7.08 8.49
C ALA A 776 22.64 7.78 9.85
N ILE A 777 22.27 9.05 9.85
CA ILE A 777 22.09 9.87 11.05
C ILE A 777 20.74 10.59 10.93
N ALA A 778 19.90 10.51 11.95
CA ALA A 778 18.72 11.34 12.10
C ALA A 778 19.05 12.50 13.06
N SER A 779 18.80 13.74 12.65
CA SER A 779 19.17 14.91 13.44
C SER A 779 18.45 14.97 14.79
N GLU A 780 19.09 15.65 15.75
CA GLU A 780 18.46 16.13 16.97
C GLU A 780 17.28 17.07 16.67
N THR A 781 16.35 17.18 17.62
CA THR A 781 15.18 18.08 17.63
C THR A 781 14.90 18.52 19.08
N GLU A 782 13.96 19.46 19.29
CA GLU A 782 13.51 19.80 20.65
C GLU A 782 12.95 18.61 21.45
N LYS A 783 12.46 17.56 20.77
CA LYS A 783 11.89 16.38 21.43
C LYS A 783 12.87 15.22 21.57
N TYR A 784 13.77 15.04 20.60
CA TYR A 784 14.59 13.83 20.46
C TYR A 784 16.07 14.11 20.21
N LEU A 785 16.93 13.28 20.80
CA LEU A 785 18.38 13.28 20.61
C LEU A 785 18.78 12.85 19.19
N GLU A 786 19.99 13.20 18.74
CA GLU A 786 20.55 12.69 17.49
C GLU A 786 20.71 11.16 17.55
N ALA A 787 20.19 10.44 16.54
CA ALA A 787 20.30 8.98 16.44
C ALA A 787 21.12 8.54 15.23
N ARG A 788 21.81 7.39 15.34
CA ARG A 788 22.73 6.89 14.31
C ARG A 788 22.52 5.39 14.06
N SER A 789 22.48 5.01 12.78
CA SER A 789 22.44 3.61 12.36
C SER A 789 23.55 3.30 11.36
N THR A 790 23.98 2.05 11.30
CA THR A 790 25.04 1.60 10.38
C THR A 790 24.70 0.28 9.71
N CYS A 791 25.09 0.12 8.45
CA CYS A 791 25.03 -1.13 7.70
C CYS A 791 26.38 -1.39 7.01
N ARG A 792 26.88 -2.62 7.12
CA ARG A 792 28.09 -3.06 6.41
C ARG A 792 27.76 -3.44 4.97
N LEU A 793 28.19 -2.63 4.02
CA LEU A 793 28.15 -2.99 2.61
C LEU A 793 29.40 -3.81 2.24
N THR A 794 29.19 -4.91 1.53
CA THR A 794 30.24 -5.74 0.93
C THR A 794 30.00 -5.83 -0.57
N VAL A 795 31.00 -5.41 -1.35
CA VAL A 795 31.00 -5.55 -2.81
C VAL A 795 31.88 -6.75 -3.16
N SER A 796 31.25 -7.87 -3.50
CA SER A 796 31.92 -9.08 -3.95
C SER A 796 32.52 -8.91 -5.35
N PRO A 797 33.71 -9.49 -5.63
CA PRO A 797 34.23 -9.59 -6.99
C PRO A 797 33.25 -10.29 -7.93
N LYS A 798 33.18 -9.85 -9.19
CA LYS A 798 32.32 -10.45 -10.21
C LYS A 798 32.91 -11.77 -10.71
N ALA A 799 32.15 -12.85 -10.57
CA ALA A 799 32.51 -14.14 -11.16
C ALA A 799 32.53 -14.04 -12.69
N LEU A 800 33.65 -14.44 -13.28
CA LEU A 800 33.82 -14.64 -14.71
C LEU A 800 33.42 -16.07 -15.10
N THR A 801 33.23 -16.31 -16.40
CA THR A 801 32.95 -17.64 -16.96
C THR A 801 33.99 -18.00 -18.03
N TRP A 802 34.21 -19.30 -18.28
CA TRP A 802 35.10 -19.73 -19.35
C TRP A 802 34.48 -19.52 -20.72
N ASP A 803 35.22 -18.87 -21.62
CA ASP A 803 34.96 -18.90 -23.05
C ASP A 803 35.94 -19.88 -23.72
N VAL A 804 35.39 -20.98 -24.23
CA VAL A 804 36.13 -22.05 -24.91
C VAL A 804 36.03 -21.98 -26.44
N SER A 805 35.37 -20.95 -27.00
CA SER A 805 35.15 -20.83 -28.45
C SER A 805 36.44 -20.80 -29.29
N ALA A 806 37.51 -20.28 -28.68
CA ALA A 806 38.86 -20.19 -29.27
C ALA A 806 39.80 -21.37 -28.90
N LEU A 807 39.35 -22.35 -28.10
CA LEU A 807 40.13 -23.52 -27.69
C LEU A 807 39.58 -24.79 -28.34
N LYS A 808 40.44 -25.63 -28.91
CA LYS A 808 40.05 -26.87 -29.61
C LYS A 808 40.97 -28.03 -29.24
N ALA A 809 40.43 -29.24 -29.28
CA ALA A 809 41.17 -30.49 -29.16
C ALA A 809 40.91 -31.40 -30.37
N GLY A 810 41.92 -32.14 -30.83
CA GLY A 810 41.72 -33.10 -31.93
C GLY A 810 42.97 -33.86 -32.33
N ASP A 811 42.82 -35.16 -32.58
CA ASP A 811 43.91 -36.12 -32.78
C ASP A 811 43.51 -37.26 -33.73
N ARG A 812 44.47 -38.10 -34.14
CA ARG A 812 44.25 -39.32 -34.92
C ARG A 812 44.37 -40.55 -34.02
N LEU A 813 43.43 -41.48 -34.10
CA LEU A 813 43.23 -42.57 -33.12
C LEU A 813 44.47 -43.46 -32.94
N ASP A 814 45.22 -43.70 -34.02
CA ASP A 814 46.45 -44.50 -34.04
C ASP A 814 47.68 -43.76 -33.48
N LEU A 815 47.63 -42.42 -33.38
CA LEU A 815 48.72 -41.58 -32.88
C LEU A 815 48.58 -41.23 -31.40
N ILE A 816 47.39 -41.40 -30.80
CA ILE A 816 47.16 -41.13 -29.37
C ILE A 816 47.91 -42.16 -28.53
N LYS A 817 48.89 -41.69 -27.75
CA LYS A 817 49.65 -42.51 -26.80
C LYS A 817 49.08 -42.34 -25.40
N GLY A 818 48.46 -43.39 -24.87
CA GLY A 818 47.67 -43.31 -23.65
C GLY A 818 46.32 -42.66 -23.95
N SER A 819 46.05 -41.49 -23.34
CA SER A 819 44.80 -40.74 -23.55
C SER A 819 45.00 -39.24 -23.74
N THR A 820 46.24 -38.78 -23.98
CA THR A 820 46.56 -37.35 -24.15
C THR A 820 45.86 -36.77 -25.38
N ALA A 821 45.34 -35.55 -25.26
CA ALA A 821 44.75 -34.79 -26.36
C ALA A 821 45.65 -33.60 -26.78
N THR A 822 45.76 -33.35 -28.08
CA THR A 822 46.47 -32.18 -28.60
C THR A 822 45.55 -30.96 -28.62
N LEU A 823 45.97 -29.88 -27.97
CA LEU A 823 45.23 -28.62 -27.89
C LEU A 823 45.72 -27.58 -28.90
N PHE A 824 44.79 -26.78 -29.41
CA PHE A 824 45.03 -25.67 -30.33
C PHE A 824 44.24 -24.42 -29.92
N GLY A 825 44.81 -23.24 -30.14
CA GLY A 825 44.17 -21.95 -29.84
C GLY A 825 44.39 -21.47 -28.39
N GLU A 826 43.36 -20.88 -27.80
CA GLU A 826 43.45 -20.18 -26.51
C GLU A 826 42.13 -20.24 -25.70
N LEU A 827 42.27 -20.39 -24.39
CA LEU A 827 41.18 -20.33 -23.41
C LEU A 827 40.94 -18.87 -22.99
N LYS A 828 39.68 -18.44 -22.95
CA LYS A 828 39.28 -17.06 -22.64
C LYS A 828 38.36 -16.99 -21.42
N LEU A 829 38.13 -15.77 -20.94
CA LEU A 829 37.17 -15.46 -19.90
C LEU A 829 36.12 -14.47 -20.42
N ALA A 830 34.85 -14.76 -20.15
CA ALA A 830 33.71 -13.89 -20.42
C ALA A 830 33.17 -13.29 -19.10
N GLY A 831 32.50 -12.14 -19.20
CA GLY A 831 31.92 -11.42 -18.05
C GLY A 831 32.70 -10.20 -17.55
N ILE A 832 33.87 -9.89 -18.14
CA ILE A 832 34.59 -8.63 -17.88
C ILE A 832 33.75 -7.47 -18.45
N LEU A 833 33.44 -6.48 -17.61
CA LEU A 833 32.64 -5.31 -17.97
C LEU A 833 33.38 -4.45 -19.01
N GLU A 834 32.64 -3.84 -19.94
CA GLU A 834 33.21 -3.04 -21.05
C GLU A 834 34.26 -2.01 -20.61
N LYS A 835 33.98 -1.30 -19.51
CA LYS A 835 34.87 -0.29 -18.92
C LYS A 835 36.25 -0.83 -18.49
N ASP A 836 36.35 -2.12 -18.16
CA ASP A 836 37.56 -2.72 -17.61
C ASP A 836 38.34 -3.55 -18.66
N LYS A 837 37.76 -3.81 -19.85
CA LYS A 837 38.42 -4.56 -20.94
C LYS A 837 39.72 -3.92 -21.45
N GLY A 838 39.93 -2.64 -21.19
CA GLY A 838 41.18 -1.94 -21.50
C GLY A 838 42.33 -2.29 -20.55
N THR A 839 42.03 -2.63 -19.28
CA THR A 839 43.03 -2.84 -18.22
C THR A 839 43.14 -4.30 -17.79
N VAL A 840 42.00 -4.99 -17.60
CA VAL A 840 41.92 -6.38 -17.15
C VAL A 840 42.13 -7.33 -18.33
N ARG A 841 43.13 -8.21 -18.23
CA ARG A 841 43.56 -9.13 -19.31
C ARG A 841 43.71 -10.56 -18.80
N PHE A 842 43.55 -11.53 -19.70
CA PHE A 842 43.76 -12.96 -19.43
C PHE A 842 44.40 -13.62 -20.65
N GLU A 843 45.53 -14.30 -20.46
CA GLU A 843 46.29 -14.92 -21.55
C GLU A 843 46.59 -16.40 -21.27
N CYS A 844 45.77 -17.29 -21.83
CA CYS A 844 45.88 -18.73 -21.68
C CYS A 844 45.87 -19.46 -23.04
N LYS A 845 47.00 -19.41 -23.74
CA LYS A 845 47.23 -20.25 -24.93
C LYS A 845 47.24 -21.73 -24.57
N ALA A 846 46.95 -22.57 -25.56
CA ALA A 846 46.91 -24.03 -25.44
C ALA A 846 48.20 -24.67 -24.89
N ASP A 847 49.35 -24.00 -25.04
CA ASP A 847 50.66 -24.48 -24.56
C ASP A 847 50.81 -24.50 -23.03
N LYS A 848 50.04 -23.70 -22.29
CA LYS A 848 49.94 -23.69 -20.81
C LYS A 848 49.03 -24.79 -20.24
N LEU A 849 48.23 -25.43 -21.10
CA LEU A 849 47.25 -26.45 -20.72
C LEU A 849 47.76 -27.85 -21.05
N ALA A 850 47.31 -28.82 -20.28
CA ALA A 850 47.39 -30.24 -20.59
C ALA A 850 45.97 -30.80 -20.70
N ALA A 851 45.79 -31.79 -21.57
CA ALA A 851 44.46 -32.30 -21.91
C ALA A 851 44.47 -33.82 -22.05
N VAL A 852 43.38 -34.44 -21.60
CA VAL A 852 43.20 -35.90 -21.63
C VAL A 852 41.79 -36.21 -22.10
N TYR A 853 41.67 -37.09 -23.10
CA TYR A 853 40.39 -37.67 -23.51
C TYR A 853 39.86 -38.58 -22.41
N GLU A 854 38.57 -38.41 -22.05
CA GLU A 854 37.88 -39.32 -21.13
C GLU A 854 37.65 -40.70 -21.75
N THR A 855 37.59 -40.78 -23.09
CA THR A 855 37.54 -42.04 -23.85
C THR A 855 38.29 -41.88 -25.17
N VAL A 856 39.16 -42.84 -25.49
CA VAL A 856 39.96 -42.85 -26.72
C VAL A 856 39.22 -43.68 -27.78
N ALA A 857 38.24 -43.06 -28.43
CA ALA A 857 37.45 -43.66 -29.50
C ALA A 857 37.10 -42.60 -30.56
N ALA A 858 36.87 -43.04 -31.81
CA ALA A 858 36.58 -42.12 -32.92
C ALA A 858 35.31 -41.28 -32.69
N GLY A 859 35.31 -40.05 -33.19
CA GLY A 859 34.23 -39.07 -33.05
C GLY A 859 34.50 -38.00 -31.98
N SER A 860 33.44 -37.30 -31.56
CA SER A 860 33.52 -36.30 -30.48
C SER A 860 33.66 -36.99 -29.13
N GLN A 861 34.70 -36.63 -28.39
CA GLN A 861 35.01 -37.17 -27.07
C GLN A 861 35.16 -36.02 -26.07
N LYS A 862 34.74 -36.24 -24.83
CA LYS A 862 35.03 -35.31 -23.73
C LYS A 862 36.54 -35.23 -23.49
N VAL A 863 37.01 -34.01 -23.30
CA VAL A 863 38.40 -33.69 -22.97
C VAL A 863 38.43 -32.94 -21.65
N LYS A 864 39.14 -33.51 -20.68
CA LYS A 864 39.38 -32.91 -19.37
C LYS A 864 40.67 -32.10 -19.43
N LEU A 865 40.59 -30.83 -19.04
CA LEU A 865 41.72 -29.91 -19.00
C LEU A 865 42.39 -29.88 -17.61
N SER A 866 43.69 -29.64 -17.61
CA SER A 866 44.50 -29.39 -16.43
C SER A 866 45.58 -28.34 -16.72
N TRP A 867 46.10 -27.68 -15.69
CA TRP A 867 47.29 -26.83 -15.84
C TRP A 867 48.51 -27.70 -16.08
N LYS A 868 49.29 -27.37 -17.12
CA LYS A 868 50.49 -28.12 -17.50
C LYS A 868 51.65 -27.90 -16.52
N ASP A 869 51.67 -26.73 -15.91
CA ASP A 869 52.43 -26.41 -14.71
C ASP A 869 51.43 -25.98 -13.62
N THR A 870 51.29 -26.80 -12.58
CA THR A 870 50.36 -26.53 -11.47
C THR A 870 50.87 -25.48 -10.48
N GLN A 871 52.14 -25.06 -10.57
CA GLN A 871 52.69 -23.95 -9.80
C GLN A 871 52.56 -22.61 -10.52
N ASN A 872 52.24 -22.59 -11.82
CA ASN A 872 52.13 -21.38 -12.65
C ASN A 872 50.89 -21.40 -13.58
N PRO A 873 49.66 -21.44 -13.02
CA PRO A 873 48.43 -21.35 -13.80
C PRO A 873 48.27 -19.98 -14.47
N ALA A 874 47.44 -19.88 -15.51
CA ALA A 874 47.11 -18.58 -16.09
C ALA A 874 46.19 -17.78 -15.13
N VAL A 875 46.54 -16.51 -14.92
CA VAL A 875 45.83 -15.57 -14.02
C VAL A 875 45.42 -14.30 -14.75
N LEU A 876 44.50 -13.54 -14.15
CA LEU A 876 44.15 -12.19 -14.58
C LEU A 876 45.35 -11.23 -14.37
N GLN A 877 45.51 -10.26 -15.27
CA GLN A 877 46.58 -9.28 -15.25
C GLN A 877 46.06 -7.85 -15.47
N GLY A 878 46.82 -6.86 -15.00
CA GLY A 878 46.53 -5.43 -15.14
C GLY A 878 45.72 -4.81 -13.99
N ASP A 879 45.27 -3.58 -14.18
CA ASP A 879 44.54 -2.83 -13.15
C ASP A 879 43.06 -3.24 -13.07
N GLY A 880 42.56 -3.35 -11.84
CA GLY A 880 41.16 -3.72 -11.56
C GLY A 880 40.91 -5.22 -11.39
N ILE A 881 41.92 -6.09 -11.49
CA ILE A 881 41.74 -7.56 -11.40
C ILE A 881 41.08 -8.04 -10.10
N GLY A 882 41.27 -7.33 -8.99
CA GLY A 882 40.62 -7.65 -7.70
C GLY A 882 39.09 -7.45 -7.69
N ASN A 883 38.53 -6.84 -8.74
CA ASN A 883 37.09 -6.73 -8.95
C ASN A 883 36.47 -7.99 -9.56
N TYR A 884 37.27 -9.01 -9.90
CA TYR A 884 36.86 -10.20 -10.64
C TYR A 884 37.36 -11.49 -9.99
N THR A 885 36.66 -12.60 -10.24
CA THR A 885 37.09 -13.96 -9.86
C THR A 885 37.05 -14.91 -11.06
N ILE A 886 38.12 -15.69 -11.22
CA ILE A 886 38.24 -16.76 -12.23
C ILE A 886 37.52 -18.01 -11.69
N PRO A 887 36.82 -18.82 -12.51
CA PRO A 887 36.30 -20.11 -12.06
C PRO A 887 37.41 -21.02 -11.50
N ALA A 888 37.15 -21.66 -10.35
CA ALA A 888 38.15 -22.47 -9.65
C ALA A 888 38.58 -23.75 -10.40
N ASN A 889 37.70 -24.31 -11.24
CA ASN A 889 37.97 -25.47 -12.07
C ASN A 889 38.07 -25.05 -13.54
N LEU A 890 39.04 -25.61 -14.28
CA LEU A 890 39.10 -25.51 -15.74
C LEU A 890 37.87 -26.17 -16.39
N PRO A 891 37.45 -25.75 -17.60
CA PRO A 891 36.27 -26.31 -18.26
C PRO A 891 36.56 -27.69 -18.87
N GLU A 892 35.52 -28.49 -19.05
CA GLU A 892 35.54 -29.59 -20.01
C GLU A 892 35.30 -29.02 -21.42
N ILE A 893 35.98 -29.59 -22.42
CA ILE A 893 35.75 -29.27 -23.84
C ILE A 893 35.47 -30.55 -24.63
N GLN A 894 34.96 -30.40 -25.85
CA GLN A 894 34.85 -31.49 -26.81
C GLN A 894 36.08 -31.51 -27.72
N GLY A 895 36.74 -32.66 -27.83
CA GLY A 895 37.78 -32.93 -28.82
C GLY A 895 37.32 -33.98 -29.83
N ASN A 896 37.94 -34.01 -31.02
CA ASN A 896 37.51 -34.91 -32.09
C ASN A 896 38.64 -35.87 -32.51
N ILE A 897 38.44 -37.17 -32.31
CA ILE A 897 39.39 -38.22 -32.66
C ILE A 897 39.01 -38.86 -34.00
N ARG A 898 39.95 -38.97 -34.95
CA ARG A 898 39.69 -39.46 -36.32
C ARG A 898 40.38 -40.78 -36.63
N LEU A 899 39.83 -41.52 -37.61
CA LEU A 899 40.29 -42.88 -37.98
C LEU A 899 41.32 -42.92 -39.12
N GLU A 900 41.12 -42.17 -40.21
CA GLU A 900 41.97 -42.22 -41.41
C GLU A 900 42.18 -40.83 -42.03
N ASP A 901 43.19 -40.72 -42.89
CA ASP A 901 43.61 -39.47 -43.54
C ASP A 901 42.68 -39.08 -44.71
N GLY A 902 42.38 -37.78 -44.81
CA GLY A 902 41.65 -37.21 -45.94
C GLY A 902 41.83 -35.71 -46.02
N THR A 903 42.44 -35.22 -47.12
CA THR A 903 42.64 -33.79 -47.35
C THR A 903 41.32 -33.11 -47.67
N ALA A 904 40.88 -32.20 -46.79
CA ALA A 904 39.69 -31.39 -47.01
C ALA A 904 40.07 -29.99 -47.53
N TYR A 905 39.15 -29.36 -48.26
CA TYR A 905 39.33 -28.03 -48.84
C TYR A 905 38.14 -27.13 -48.45
N LYS A 906 38.41 -25.85 -48.15
CA LYS A 906 37.41 -24.80 -47.88
C LYS A 906 37.91 -23.50 -48.50
N THR A 907 37.03 -22.72 -49.12
CA THR A 907 37.36 -21.34 -49.53
C THR A 907 36.94 -20.31 -48.49
N GLU A 908 37.70 -19.23 -48.36
CA GLU A 908 37.27 -17.98 -47.71
C GLU A 908 37.34 -16.83 -48.72
N VAL A 909 36.40 -15.88 -48.62
CA VAL A 909 36.11 -14.90 -49.68
C VAL A 909 36.04 -13.50 -49.08
N GLU A 910 36.98 -12.64 -49.46
CA GLU A 910 36.93 -11.19 -49.21
C GLU A 910 36.39 -10.47 -50.46
N THR A 911 35.64 -9.38 -50.27
CA THR A 911 35.18 -8.54 -51.39
C THR A 911 36.13 -7.35 -51.56
N GLY A 912 36.70 -7.20 -52.76
CA GLY A 912 37.83 -6.32 -53.02
C GLY A 912 39.15 -7.10 -53.04
N ILE A 913 40.25 -6.41 -52.71
CA ILE A 913 41.59 -6.97 -52.49
C ILE A 913 42.22 -6.15 -51.36
N SER A 914 42.63 -6.78 -50.26
CA SER A 914 43.19 -6.07 -49.09
C SER A 914 44.72 -5.99 -49.09
N LYS A 915 45.41 -6.89 -49.80
CA LYS A 915 46.87 -7.07 -49.75
C LYS A 915 47.48 -7.14 -51.15
N VAL A 916 48.77 -6.83 -51.26
CA VAL A 916 49.54 -6.98 -52.51
C VAL A 916 50.40 -8.26 -52.40
N PRO A 917 50.21 -9.26 -53.28
CA PRO A 917 51.06 -10.44 -53.35
C PRO A 917 52.54 -10.08 -53.53
N GLU A 918 53.44 -10.84 -52.91
CA GLU A 918 54.88 -10.52 -52.88
C GLU A 918 55.49 -10.45 -54.30
N THR A 919 55.05 -11.37 -55.17
CA THR A 919 55.34 -11.45 -56.60
C THR A 919 54.93 -10.20 -57.40
N PHE A 920 53.95 -9.44 -56.92
CA PHE A 920 53.39 -8.26 -57.60
C PHE A 920 54.02 -6.95 -57.12
N LYS A 921 54.68 -6.91 -55.95
CA LYS A 921 55.30 -5.67 -55.41
C LYS A 921 56.32 -5.02 -56.36
N ASN A 922 57.05 -5.84 -57.12
CA ASN A 922 58.03 -5.39 -58.11
C ASN A 922 57.44 -5.17 -59.51
N LYS A 923 56.12 -5.32 -59.70
CA LYS A 923 55.42 -5.08 -60.97
C LYS A 923 54.65 -3.77 -60.90
N GLU A 924 55.14 -2.72 -61.56
CA GLU A 924 54.57 -1.37 -61.44
C GLU A 924 53.06 -1.28 -61.75
N HIS A 925 52.54 -2.13 -62.64
CA HIS A 925 51.12 -2.18 -63.00
C HIS A 925 50.26 -3.04 -62.06
N LEU A 926 50.84 -3.70 -61.05
CA LEU A 926 50.13 -4.57 -60.07
C LEU A 926 50.51 -4.31 -58.61
N ASN A 927 51.46 -3.41 -58.31
CA ASN A 927 52.02 -3.26 -56.97
C ASN A 927 51.16 -2.52 -55.91
N THR A 928 49.88 -2.26 -56.18
CA THR A 928 48.90 -1.80 -55.18
C THR A 928 47.53 -2.45 -55.42
N PRO A 929 46.66 -2.63 -54.40
CA PRO A 929 45.40 -3.35 -54.59
C PRO A 929 44.50 -2.68 -55.65
N SER A 930 44.43 -1.35 -55.67
CA SER A 930 43.72 -0.57 -56.68
C SER A 930 44.23 -0.80 -58.10
N LYS A 931 45.53 -1.08 -58.28
CA LYS A 931 46.12 -1.43 -59.58
C LYS A 931 45.74 -2.85 -59.99
N ILE A 932 45.79 -3.82 -59.08
CA ILE A 932 45.35 -5.20 -59.35
C ILE A 932 43.86 -5.24 -59.74
N ILE A 933 43.00 -4.57 -58.97
CA ILE A 933 41.57 -4.43 -59.25
C ILE A 933 41.34 -3.78 -60.63
N LYS A 934 42.12 -2.75 -61.00
CA LYS A 934 42.03 -2.12 -62.32
C LYS A 934 42.43 -3.08 -63.43
N GLU A 935 43.55 -3.78 -63.31
CA GLU A 935 44.07 -4.67 -64.36
C GLU A 935 43.13 -5.87 -64.57
N ILE A 936 42.64 -6.54 -63.51
CA ILE A 936 41.73 -7.69 -63.68
C ILE A 936 40.37 -7.27 -64.25
N LYS A 937 39.84 -6.09 -63.86
CA LYS A 937 38.64 -5.51 -64.51
C LYS A 937 38.90 -5.23 -65.99
N GLN A 938 40.03 -4.62 -66.33
CA GLN A 938 40.40 -4.36 -67.72
C GLN A 938 40.51 -5.67 -68.53
N LYS A 939 41.16 -6.71 -67.99
CA LYS A 939 41.28 -8.03 -68.64
C LYS A 939 39.92 -8.71 -68.85
N LEU A 940 38.98 -8.57 -67.90
CA LEU A 940 37.60 -9.03 -68.09
C LEU A 940 36.91 -8.27 -69.24
N GLN A 941 37.01 -6.94 -69.30
CA GLN A 941 36.37 -6.14 -70.34
C GLN A 941 37.06 -6.25 -71.72
N GLU A 942 38.37 -6.50 -71.79
CA GLU A 942 39.09 -6.81 -73.03
C GLU A 942 38.51 -8.08 -73.70
N LYS A 943 38.17 -9.09 -72.88
CA LYS A 943 37.55 -10.36 -73.30
C LYS A 943 36.04 -10.25 -73.53
N PHE A 944 35.34 -9.56 -72.65
CA PHE A 944 33.87 -9.48 -72.57
C PHE A 944 33.40 -8.01 -72.66
N LYS A 945 33.64 -7.39 -73.83
CA LYS A 945 33.43 -5.96 -74.12
C LYS A 945 32.02 -5.39 -73.91
N GLU A 946 31.05 -6.26 -73.63
CA GLU A 946 29.64 -5.91 -73.44
C GLU A 946 29.28 -5.70 -71.95
N ILE A 947 30.17 -6.08 -71.02
CA ILE A 947 29.95 -5.94 -69.57
C ILE A 947 30.38 -4.53 -69.09
N PRO A 948 29.47 -3.71 -68.51
CA PRO A 948 29.80 -2.40 -67.96
C PRO A 948 30.79 -2.48 -66.78
N ALA A 949 31.65 -1.48 -66.61
CA ALA A 949 32.66 -1.47 -65.53
C ALA A 949 32.06 -1.42 -64.10
N ALA A 950 30.81 -0.94 -63.99
CA ALA A 950 29.99 -0.96 -62.78
C ALA A 950 29.52 -2.38 -62.43
N ASN A 951 29.20 -3.20 -63.44
CA ASN A 951 28.73 -4.58 -63.29
C ASN A 951 29.89 -5.58 -63.14
N ILE A 952 30.93 -5.20 -62.39
CA ILE A 952 32.07 -6.08 -62.11
C ILE A 952 32.44 -5.99 -60.64
N ALA A 953 32.29 -7.10 -59.91
CA ALA A 953 32.83 -7.29 -58.58
C ALA A 953 34.19 -7.98 -58.68
N VAL A 954 35.08 -7.71 -57.73
CA VAL A 954 36.37 -8.38 -57.58
C VAL A 954 36.42 -8.97 -56.17
N TYR A 955 36.96 -10.18 -56.06
CA TYR A 955 37.04 -10.96 -54.84
C TYR A 955 38.47 -11.48 -54.65
N ASP A 956 38.93 -11.46 -53.41
CA ASP A 956 40.12 -12.19 -52.96
C ASP A 956 39.61 -13.52 -52.38
N VAL A 957 40.08 -14.66 -52.90
CA VAL A 957 39.54 -15.99 -52.59
C VAL A 957 40.66 -16.90 -52.15
N GLU A 958 40.81 -17.11 -50.84
CA GLU A 958 41.86 -17.97 -50.31
C GLU A 958 41.37 -19.43 -50.21
N LEU A 959 42.18 -20.39 -50.69
CA LEU A 959 41.99 -21.79 -50.34
C LEU A 959 42.57 -22.01 -48.96
N LEU A 960 41.75 -22.54 -48.06
CA LEU A 960 42.22 -23.25 -46.90
C LEU A 960 42.24 -24.75 -47.22
N VAL A 961 43.41 -25.35 -47.10
CA VAL A 961 43.59 -26.80 -47.15
C VAL A 961 43.72 -27.32 -45.72
N ASN A 962 43.12 -28.47 -45.46
CA ASN A 962 43.29 -29.21 -44.21
C ASN A 962 43.85 -30.59 -44.54
N VAL A 963 45.18 -30.66 -44.58
CA VAL A 963 45.92 -31.91 -44.79
C VAL A 963 45.85 -32.73 -43.50
N ASN A 964 45.33 -33.96 -43.60
CA ASN A 964 45.23 -34.95 -42.51
C ASN A 964 44.46 -34.51 -41.25
N GLY A 965 43.72 -33.38 -41.30
CA GLY A 965 42.75 -32.99 -40.27
C GLY A 965 43.22 -31.99 -39.22
N PHE A 966 44.52 -31.66 -39.18
CA PHE A 966 45.16 -30.92 -38.08
C PHE A 966 44.84 -29.41 -38.02
N GLY A 967 44.44 -28.79 -39.13
CA GLY A 967 44.18 -27.35 -39.16
C GLY A 967 43.78 -26.85 -40.54
N TRP A 968 43.18 -25.66 -40.60
CA TRP A 968 42.95 -24.97 -41.88
C TRP A 968 44.14 -24.04 -42.14
N GLU A 969 45.01 -24.41 -43.08
CA GLU A 969 46.16 -23.61 -43.50
C GLU A 969 45.94 -23.07 -44.91
N LYS A 970 46.50 -21.89 -45.24
CA LYS A 970 46.40 -21.35 -46.59
C LYS A 970 47.16 -22.26 -47.57
N ALA A 971 46.49 -22.64 -48.66
CA ALA A 971 47.11 -23.47 -49.67
C ALA A 971 48.31 -22.77 -50.34
N THR A 972 49.32 -23.56 -50.66
CA THR A 972 50.49 -23.15 -51.44
C THR A 972 50.45 -23.83 -52.81
N LYS A 973 51.29 -23.39 -53.75
CA LYS A 973 51.39 -24.01 -55.08
C LYS A 973 51.71 -25.51 -55.05
N GLU A 974 52.31 -26.02 -53.98
CA GLU A 974 52.64 -27.44 -53.79
C GLU A 974 51.44 -28.32 -53.37
N ASN A 975 50.41 -27.73 -52.75
CA ASN A 975 49.24 -28.47 -52.24
C ASN A 975 47.92 -28.07 -52.93
N PHE A 976 47.97 -27.16 -53.91
CA PHE A 976 46.83 -26.84 -54.77
C PHE A 976 46.56 -27.98 -55.81
N PRO A 977 45.29 -28.35 -56.06
CA PRO A 977 44.96 -29.38 -57.06
C PRO A 977 45.46 -29.06 -58.48
N SER A 978 46.31 -29.92 -59.05
CA SER A 978 46.89 -29.73 -60.39
C SER A 978 45.88 -29.94 -61.53
N GLN A 979 44.84 -30.73 -61.31
CA GLN A 979 43.65 -30.81 -62.18
C GLN A 979 42.70 -29.59 -62.06
N GLY A 980 43.08 -28.56 -61.31
CA GLY A 980 42.24 -27.41 -60.98
C GLY A 980 41.28 -27.68 -59.84
N LEU A 981 40.74 -26.61 -59.25
CA LEU A 981 39.74 -26.66 -58.19
C LEU A 981 38.41 -26.08 -58.70
N THR A 982 37.33 -26.84 -58.58
CA THR A 982 35.97 -26.33 -58.77
C THR A 982 35.51 -25.62 -57.51
N ILE A 983 35.21 -24.33 -57.62
CA ILE A 983 34.66 -23.51 -56.52
C ILE A 983 33.24 -23.05 -56.86
N THR A 984 32.50 -22.63 -55.84
CA THR A 984 31.23 -21.91 -55.99
C THR A 984 31.32 -20.59 -55.25
N LEU A 985 31.14 -19.47 -55.96
CA LEU A 985 31.01 -18.15 -55.36
C LEU A 985 29.53 -17.72 -55.34
N PRO A 986 29.06 -16.97 -54.33
CA PRO A 986 27.69 -16.46 -54.30
C PRO A 986 27.43 -15.51 -55.48
N TYR A 987 26.15 -15.32 -55.80
CA TYR A 987 25.75 -14.30 -56.77
C TYR A 987 26.17 -12.89 -56.27
N PRO A 988 26.78 -12.04 -57.12
CA PRO A 988 26.96 -10.63 -56.82
C PRO A 988 25.66 -9.95 -56.39
N SER A 989 25.72 -9.02 -55.45
CA SER A 989 24.53 -8.39 -54.87
C SER A 989 23.63 -7.77 -55.96
N GLY A 990 22.32 -8.03 -55.87
CA GLY A 990 21.33 -7.62 -56.87
C GLY A 990 21.20 -8.56 -58.10
N THR A 991 22.04 -9.58 -58.22
CA THR A 991 22.01 -10.55 -59.35
C THR A 991 21.50 -11.93 -58.92
N GLY A 992 21.18 -12.81 -59.87
CA GLY A 992 20.73 -14.17 -59.56
C GLY A 992 20.67 -15.12 -60.75
N LYS A 993 20.49 -16.42 -60.44
CA LYS A 993 20.53 -17.57 -61.38
C LYS A 993 19.78 -17.34 -62.69
N ASN A 994 18.57 -16.80 -62.61
CA ASN A 994 17.66 -16.65 -63.76
C ASN A 994 17.58 -15.23 -64.32
N SER A 995 18.06 -14.20 -63.60
CA SER A 995 17.97 -12.80 -64.02
C SER A 995 19.21 -12.30 -64.78
N HIS A 996 20.33 -13.00 -64.69
CA HIS A 996 21.62 -12.52 -65.20
C HIS A 996 22.45 -13.60 -65.93
N ASN A 997 23.30 -13.13 -66.84
CA ASN A 997 24.44 -13.85 -67.39
C ASN A 997 25.73 -13.32 -66.75
N PHE A 998 26.73 -14.20 -66.63
CA PHE A 998 27.96 -13.94 -65.89
C PHE A 998 29.19 -14.35 -66.71
N ALA A 999 30.29 -13.64 -66.49
CA ALA A 999 31.61 -14.00 -67.00
C ALA A 999 32.64 -13.87 -65.87
N VAL A 1000 33.62 -14.76 -65.84
CA VAL A 1000 34.68 -14.79 -64.83
C VAL A 1000 36.04 -14.56 -65.48
N THR A 1001 36.89 -13.80 -64.79
CA THR A 1001 38.33 -13.75 -65.02
C THR A 1001 39.03 -14.06 -63.70
N HIS A 1002 39.98 -14.99 -63.70
CA HIS A 1002 40.90 -15.22 -62.58
C HIS A 1002 42.31 -14.76 -62.99
N MET A 1003 43.08 -14.18 -62.06
CA MET A 1003 44.46 -13.76 -62.28
C MET A 1003 45.40 -14.53 -61.37
N PHE A 1004 46.44 -15.16 -61.93
CA PHE A 1004 47.39 -15.94 -61.15
C PHE A 1004 48.32 -15.03 -60.36
N THR A 1005 48.45 -15.28 -59.06
CA THR A 1005 49.32 -14.47 -58.17
C THR A 1005 50.68 -15.11 -57.92
N GLU A 1006 50.87 -16.37 -58.28
CA GLU A 1006 52.17 -17.06 -58.28
C GLU A 1006 52.36 -17.84 -59.60
N ASP A 1007 53.60 -18.27 -59.87
CA ASP A 1007 53.91 -19.18 -60.96
C ASP A 1007 53.45 -20.61 -60.57
N MET A 1008 52.26 -21.01 -61.04
CA MET A 1008 51.60 -22.28 -60.68
C MET A 1008 50.78 -22.87 -61.83
N ASN A 1009 50.64 -24.20 -61.86
CA ASN A 1009 49.79 -24.94 -62.80
C ASN A 1009 49.96 -24.59 -64.31
N GLY A 1010 51.16 -24.14 -64.70
CA GLY A 1010 51.51 -23.78 -66.08
C GLY A 1010 51.38 -22.29 -66.43
N PHE A 1011 50.82 -21.48 -65.53
CA PHE A 1011 50.67 -20.04 -65.66
C PHE A 1011 51.73 -19.28 -64.84
N ARG A 1012 51.98 -18.02 -65.21
CA ARG A 1012 52.90 -17.12 -64.49
C ARG A 1012 52.12 -16.11 -63.66
N ALA A 1013 52.74 -15.59 -62.61
CA ALA A 1013 52.20 -14.52 -61.79
C ALA A 1013 51.85 -13.29 -62.65
N GLY A 1014 50.57 -12.94 -62.76
CA GLY A 1014 50.02 -11.85 -63.59
C GLY A 1014 49.36 -12.31 -64.89
N ASP A 1015 49.45 -13.59 -65.26
CA ASP A 1015 48.63 -14.17 -66.32
C ASP A 1015 47.16 -14.26 -65.87
N VAL A 1016 46.23 -14.40 -66.83
CA VAL A 1016 44.79 -14.52 -66.55
C VAL A 1016 44.15 -15.70 -67.28
N GLU A 1017 43.14 -16.30 -66.65
CA GLU A 1017 42.24 -17.27 -67.27
C GLU A 1017 40.79 -16.80 -67.23
N HIS A 1018 39.94 -17.38 -68.09
CA HIS A 1018 38.51 -17.06 -68.17
C HIS A 1018 37.67 -18.35 -68.05
N PRO A 1019 37.36 -18.80 -66.81
CA PRO A 1019 36.59 -20.02 -66.56
C PRO A 1019 35.20 -20.02 -67.20
N ALA A 1020 34.74 -21.20 -67.63
CA ALA A 1020 33.36 -21.41 -68.03
C ALA A 1020 32.44 -21.48 -66.79
N VAL A 1021 31.33 -20.74 -66.81
CA VAL A 1021 30.48 -20.53 -65.62
C VAL A 1021 29.21 -21.35 -65.69
N THR A 1022 28.99 -22.18 -64.67
CA THR A 1022 27.75 -22.94 -64.44
C THR A 1022 26.92 -22.26 -63.36
N LYS A 1023 25.63 -22.06 -63.59
CA LYS A 1023 24.73 -21.40 -62.63
C LYS A 1023 24.00 -22.45 -61.78
N THR A 1024 24.27 -22.47 -60.49
CA THR A 1024 23.69 -23.42 -59.52
C THR A 1024 22.84 -22.68 -58.50
N ASP A 1025 21.98 -23.39 -57.78
CA ASP A 1025 21.13 -22.77 -56.74
C ASP A 1025 21.93 -22.21 -55.55
N ASN A 1026 23.18 -22.66 -55.39
CA ASN A 1026 24.13 -22.18 -54.38
C ASN A 1026 25.07 -21.08 -54.89
N GLY A 1027 25.01 -20.70 -56.18
CA GLY A 1027 25.86 -19.66 -56.77
C GLY A 1027 26.48 -20.01 -58.13
N LEU A 1028 27.52 -19.26 -58.47
CA LEU A 1028 28.32 -19.40 -59.69
C LEU A 1028 29.42 -20.43 -59.47
N THR A 1029 29.32 -21.57 -60.15
CA THR A 1029 30.28 -22.68 -60.04
C THR A 1029 31.18 -22.75 -61.28
N PHE A 1030 32.48 -22.78 -61.07
CA PHE A 1030 33.50 -22.80 -62.12
C PHE A 1030 34.82 -23.38 -61.61
N THR A 1031 35.70 -23.80 -62.53
CA THR A 1031 37.00 -24.40 -62.20
C THR A 1031 38.13 -23.43 -62.51
N VAL A 1032 39.09 -23.32 -61.59
CA VAL A 1032 40.25 -22.42 -61.66
C VAL A 1032 41.52 -23.15 -61.20
N TYR A 1033 42.67 -22.71 -61.72
CA TYR A 1033 43.97 -23.33 -61.46
C TYR A 1033 44.85 -22.50 -60.49
N GLY A 1034 44.29 -21.40 -59.99
CA GLY A 1034 44.64 -20.68 -58.76
C GLY A 1034 43.33 -20.20 -58.11
N LEU A 1035 43.33 -19.13 -57.30
CA LEU A 1035 42.08 -18.54 -56.80
C LEU A 1035 42.08 -17.01 -56.64
N SER A 1036 43.17 -16.41 -56.18
CA SER A 1036 43.21 -14.97 -55.90
C SER A 1036 43.99 -14.19 -56.95
N PRO A 1037 43.46 -13.07 -57.49
CA PRO A 1037 42.08 -12.56 -57.38
C PRO A 1037 41.15 -13.05 -58.51
N ILE A 1038 39.84 -13.00 -58.24
CA ILE A 1038 38.77 -13.30 -59.21
C ILE A 1038 37.91 -12.05 -59.47
N ALA A 1039 37.61 -11.76 -60.73
CA ALA A 1039 36.61 -10.80 -61.15
C ALA A 1039 35.37 -11.51 -61.70
N ILE A 1040 34.18 -11.15 -61.22
CA ILE A 1040 32.88 -11.59 -61.75
C ILE A 1040 32.21 -10.39 -62.41
N GLY A 1041 31.98 -10.47 -63.72
CA GLY A 1041 31.22 -9.49 -64.48
C GLY A 1041 29.82 -10.01 -64.84
N TRP A 1042 28.83 -9.13 -64.94
CA TRP A 1042 27.44 -9.52 -65.26
C TRP A 1042 26.68 -8.58 -66.21
N GLU A 1043 25.69 -9.16 -66.88
CA GLU A 1043 24.70 -8.50 -67.72
C GLU A 1043 23.33 -9.15 -67.46
N GLU A 1044 22.23 -8.46 -67.73
CA GLU A 1044 20.89 -9.03 -67.59
C GLU A 1044 20.69 -10.22 -68.56
N ALA A 1045 19.86 -11.19 -68.18
CA ALA A 1045 19.47 -12.28 -69.05
C ALA A 1045 18.24 -11.87 -69.89
N ASP A 1046 18.32 -12.05 -71.22
CA ASP A 1046 17.24 -11.70 -72.16
C ASP A 1046 15.88 -12.25 -71.69
N SER A 1047 14.95 -11.35 -71.38
CA SER A 1047 13.62 -11.71 -70.88
C SER A 1047 12.73 -12.23 -72.01
N GLY A 1048 12.50 -13.55 -72.01
CA GLY A 1048 11.63 -14.24 -72.97
C GLY A 1048 10.15 -13.91 -72.77
N SER A 1049 9.73 -12.71 -73.17
CA SER A 1049 8.34 -12.25 -73.10
C SER A 1049 7.48 -12.83 -74.22
N SER A 1050 6.35 -13.46 -73.86
CA SER A 1050 5.50 -14.22 -74.78
C SER A 1050 4.19 -13.51 -75.16
N GLY A 1051 4.31 -12.50 -76.04
CA GLY A 1051 3.21 -11.99 -76.87
C GLY A 1051 2.23 -10.98 -76.23
N GLY A 1052 1.58 -10.12 -77.03
CA GLY A 1052 1.76 -9.98 -78.48
C GLY A 1052 0.86 -8.95 -79.17
N THR A 1053 1.17 -8.69 -80.46
CA THR A 1053 0.65 -7.60 -81.32
C THR A 1053 1.09 -6.19 -80.87
N ASN A 1054 1.24 -5.17 -81.72
CA ASN A 1054 1.27 -5.05 -83.20
C ASN A 1054 2.03 -3.74 -83.54
N SER A 1055 2.65 -3.49 -84.70
CA SER A 1055 2.90 -4.23 -85.96
C SER A 1055 4.07 -3.52 -86.70
N SER A 1056 4.56 -3.84 -87.92
CA SER A 1056 4.15 -4.77 -88.99
C SER A 1056 5.36 -5.10 -89.91
N LYS A 1057 5.12 -5.93 -90.93
CA LYS A 1057 5.88 -6.08 -92.20
C LYS A 1057 7.33 -6.61 -92.19
N SER A 1058 7.40 -7.87 -92.67
CA SER A 1058 8.36 -8.43 -93.65
C SER A 1058 9.86 -8.52 -93.31
N GLU A 1059 10.29 -9.77 -93.07
CA GLU A 1059 11.24 -10.54 -93.91
C GLU A 1059 12.38 -9.81 -94.66
N SER A 1060 13.62 -10.29 -94.67
CA SER A 1060 14.22 -11.43 -93.94
C SER A 1060 15.76 -11.40 -94.03
N SER A 1061 16.48 -11.97 -93.05
CA SER A 1061 17.77 -12.71 -93.23
C SER A 1061 18.46 -13.04 -91.90
N ALA A 1062 18.97 -14.28 -91.80
CA ALA A 1062 20.08 -14.74 -90.93
C ALA A 1062 20.16 -14.21 -89.48
N VAL A 1063 19.48 -14.86 -88.54
CA VAL A 1063 19.71 -14.69 -87.09
C VAL A 1063 21.10 -15.19 -86.71
N LYS A 1064 21.97 -14.30 -86.20
CA LYS A 1064 23.27 -14.68 -85.63
C LYS A 1064 23.13 -14.92 -84.12
N VAL A 1065 22.69 -16.13 -83.75
CA VAL A 1065 22.48 -16.53 -82.35
C VAL A 1065 23.78 -16.33 -81.54
N LYS A 1066 23.73 -15.52 -80.49
CA LYS A 1066 24.75 -15.53 -79.43
C LYS A 1066 24.58 -16.82 -78.63
N SER A 1067 25.63 -17.64 -78.53
CA SER A 1067 25.66 -18.72 -77.53
C SER A 1067 25.58 -18.10 -76.13
N PRO A 1068 24.76 -18.63 -75.21
CA PRO A 1068 24.66 -18.09 -73.86
C PRO A 1068 26.00 -18.21 -73.13
N ARG A 1069 26.42 -17.14 -72.43
CA ARG A 1069 27.69 -17.13 -71.68
C ARG A 1069 27.71 -18.07 -70.48
N THR A 1070 26.53 -18.51 -70.02
CA THR A 1070 26.37 -19.40 -68.88
C THR A 1070 25.49 -20.60 -69.23
N GLY A 1071 25.88 -21.78 -68.76
CA GLY A 1071 25.13 -23.02 -69.01
C GLY A 1071 23.99 -23.20 -68.02
N ASN A 1072 22.75 -23.29 -68.51
CA ASN A 1072 21.60 -23.78 -67.73
C ASN A 1072 21.51 -25.30 -67.89
N THR A 1073 21.53 -26.05 -66.78
CA THR A 1073 21.47 -27.52 -66.79
C THR A 1073 20.06 -28.04 -67.06
N SER A 1074 19.87 -28.67 -68.23
CA SER A 1074 18.66 -29.44 -68.57
C SER A 1074 18.74 -30.86 -67.98
N PRO A 1075 17.65 -31.41 -67.41
CA PRO A 1075 17.69 -32.65 -66.60
C PRO A 1075 17.87 -33.96 -67.39
N ILE A 1076 18.24 -33.89 -68.68
CA ILE A 1076 18.29 -35.05 -69.58
C ILE A 1076 19.56 -35.89 -69.40
N LEU A 1077 20.66 -35.33 -68.86
CA LEU A 1077 21.92 -36.08 -68.67
C LEU A 1077 21.95 -36.95 -67.41
N LEU A 1078 21.05 -36.72 -66.43
CA LEU A 1078 21.06 -37.44 -65.16
C LEU A 1078 20.41 -38.84 -65.24
N TYR A 1079 19.56 -39.07 -66.24
CA TYR A 1079 18.84 -40.34 -66.42
C TYR A 1079 19.63 -41.44 -67.14
N LEU A 1080 20.80 -41.13 -67.71
CA LEU A 1080 21.62 -42.08 -68.47
C LEU A 1080 22.73 -42.75 -67.64
N LEU A 1081 22.77 -42.51 -66.33
CA LEU A 1081 23.64 -43.19 -65.36
C LEU A 1081 22.85 -43.94 -64.26
N LEU A 1082 21.52 -44.05 -64.38
CA LEU A 1082 20.64 -44.72 -63.41
C LEU A 1082 20.18 -46.13 -63.83
N THR A 1083 20.87 -46.76 -64.78
CA THR A 1083 20.49 -48.05 -65.38
C THR A 1083 21.51 -49.18 -65.18
N LEU A 1084 22.31 -49.17 -64.08
CA LEU A 1084 23.21 -50.29 -63.78
C LEU A 1084 23.55 -50.55 -62.28
N ALA A 1085 22.68 -50.19 -61.32
CA ALA A 1085 22.88 -50.56 -59.89
C ALA A 1085 21.61 -50.48 -58.99
N SER A 1086 20.50 -51.15 -59.31
CA SER A 1086 19.23 -50.96 -58.56
C SER A 1086 18.29 -52.17 -58.38
N THR A 1087 18.79 -53.40 -58.47
CA THR A 1087 17.97 -54.64 -58.38
C THR A 1087 18.06 -55.43 -57.07
N THR A 1088 18.73 -54.93 -56.02
CA THR A 1088 19.05 -55.72 -54.81
C THR A 1088 18.63 -55.14 -53.45
N ILE A 1089 18.18 -53.88 -53.35
CA ILE A 1089 17.85 -53.26 -52.04
C ILE A 1089 16.34 -53.21 -51.75
N ALA A 1090 15.48 -53.12 -52.77
CA ALA A 1090 14.02 -53.16 -52.60
C ALA A 1090 13.50 -54.46 -51.95
N ALA A 1091 14.23 -55.57 -52.12
CA ALA A 1091 13.89 -56.86 -51.52
C ALA A 1091 14.23 -56.97 -50.01
N TRP A 1092 15.15 -56.14 -49.49
CA TRP A 1092 15.64 -56.25 -48.11
C TRP A 1092 14.76 -55.50 -47.11
N LEU A 1093 14.33 -54.27 -47.46
CA LEU A 1093 13.45 -53.47 -46.60
C LEU A 1093 12.00 -54.01 -46.55
N TYR A 1094 11.57 -54.78 -47.55
CA TYR A 1094 10.27 -55.47 -47.53
C TYR A 1094 10.23 -56.66 -46.55
N TYR A 1095 11.38 -57.18 -46.10
CA TYR A 1095 11.48 -58.40 -45.29
C TYR A 1095 11.64 -58.15 -43.77
N LYS A 1096 11.71 -56.89 -43.31
CA LYS A 1096 12.01 -56.56 -41.90
C LYS A 1096 10.87 -55.87 -41.12
N THR A 1097 9.65 -55.84 -41.68
CA THR A 1097 8.44 -55.26 -41.05
C THR A 1097 7.35 -56.30 -40.75
N LYS A 1098 7.68 -57.60 -40.71
CA LYS A 1098 6.79 -58.68 -40.25
C LYS A 1098 7.55 -59.74 -39.43
N LYS A 1099 7.03 -60.03 -38.23
CA LYS A 1099 7.66 -60.77 -37.11
C LYS A 1099 8.82 -59.98 -36.47
N PHE A 1100 8.97 -59.95 -35.15
CA PHE A 1100 8.18 -60.58 -34.06
C PHE A 1100 6.98 -59.69 -33.65
N LYS A 1101 5.96 -60.05 -32.84
CA LYS A 1101 5.40 -61.31 -32.26
C LYS A 1101 6.30 -62.51 -31.96
N LEU A 1102 6.23 -62.97 -30.71
CA LEU A 1102 7.20 -63.79 -29.94
C LEU A 1102 8.39 -62.92 -29.47
#